data_AF-A0A9E5UXN5-F1
#
_entry.id   AF-A0A9E5UXN5-F1
#
_cell.length_a   1.000
_cell.length_b   1.000
_cell.length_c   1.000
_cell.angle_alpha   90.00
_cell.angle_beta   90.00
_cell.angle_gamma   90.00
#
_symmetry.space_group_name_H-M   'P 1'
#
loop_
_entity.id
_entity.type
_entity.pdbx_description
1 polymer ?
#
loop_
_entity_poly.entity_id
_entity_poly.type
_entity_poly.pdbx_seq_one_letter_code
_entity_poly.pdbx_strand_id
1 'polypeptide(L)'
;MASNTLSEPSVLEPGGLRAFFGRRSGHKGLNLQDILTYAYLILGTVIMFGPVLWLVMSSFKDESLLFEPNPTFLPYRQARVAVEEEVLVRHDPNLVRISVAEGQLTDFDIEATNGIMHITNRLLLPGDLRARVDALRYGGEEARASYPDGAEHVALTGETGNFYELALDDRELSIFAELLAQTDLDETFAEPGEYTAFIPNNNAFNSLVRDFDNETLAALVQPENEALLREVLLAHLVPGRLAYLDLYRLEGERLPTLAEGPALGVQVDHGKPLQLYDVTFNTLVINGAEVVAQDISASNGFIHSIDAVMVPPTLAEALRAVGGASTGAVNDPAPAISADPEGALPSVVAASADHRQLASLLAASNLLETLETGERLTLFAPTDAAFEQLAADYGADTLAALMQPQNQALLDDLLRQHVLGSQARAVNLFRSLGDPLPTLLDEAPLNAELIPGETRRLAQVGSPQGAAYTLVDPGNAEAGVQTVFVYSTPDGGTSITLEPIREVFFSLENYTGALERFDFGQYLYNTVFVTVVATFMTLLVNSMAAFGLSKYRYYGRDMIFLVMISTLMVPVSVILVPAFIVISRLDMTNSLWGLIIPGAATPTGVFLLRQYMLTIPDELLDAARIDGSSEWRIYWQIVLPLARPALAVLAIFSVMWRWNDFLWPLIVVSQNDKFTLQVALNAFKGGLDVQWHYILAMTVLTLLPITIVFAFLQRYITGGIATTGLKG
;
A
#
# COMPACT_ATOMS: atom_id res chain seq x y z
N MET A 1 -75.55 28.79 27.68
CA MET A 1 -74.89 27.57 27.15
C MET A 1 -74.68 27.80 25.65
N ALA A 2 -73.50 27.91 25.06
CA ALA A 2 -72.12 27.80 25.50
C ALA A 2 -71.30 28.92 24.82
N SER A 3 -70.29 29.43 25.51
CA SER A 3 -69.42 30.53 25.06
C SER A 3 -68.41 30.05 24.01
N ASN A 4 -68.49 30.60 22.80
CA ASN A 4 -67.40 30.54 21.83
C ASN A 4 -66.38 31.65 22.17
N THR A 5 -65.36 31.30 22.94
CA THR A 5 -64.17 32.13 23.08
C THR A 5 -63.26 31.85 21.89
N LEU A 6 -63.19 32.83 20.98
CA LEU A 6 -62.11 32.96 20.01
C LEU A 6 -60.79 32.99 20.79
N SER A 7 -59.93 32.00 20.56
CA SER A 7 -58.56 32.01 21.05
C SER A 7 -57.77 33.04 20.24
N GLU A 8 -57.20 34.01 20.93
CA GLU A 8 -56.21 34.95 20.39
C GLU A 8 -55.02 34.18 19.79
N PRO A 9 -54.38 34.68 18.73
CA PRO A 9 -53.12 34.12 18.27
C PRO A 9 -52.06 34.37 19.34
N SER A 10 -51.63 33.30 20.01
CA SER A 10 -50.62 33.39 21.07
C SER A 10 -49.32 33.97 20.55
N VAL A 11 -48.89 34.99 21.27
CA VAL A 11 -47.63 35.71 21.15
C VAL A 11 -46.45 34.73 21.16
N LEU A 12 -45.50 34.99 20.28
CA LEU A 12 -44.23 34.28 20.08
C LEU A 12 -43.53 33.92 21.41
N GLU A 13 -43.66 32.67 21.87
CA GLU A 13 -42.72 32.14 22.87
C GLU A 13 -41.34 31.89 22.24
N PRO A 14 -40.23 32.16 22.95
CA PRO A 14 -38.87 31.91 22.48
C PRO A 14 -38.53 30.41 22.61
N GLY A 15 -39.27 29.56 21.91
CA GLY A 15 -38.87 28.18 21.69
C GLY A 15 -37.64 28.19 20.80
N GLY A 16 -36.45 28.03 21.40
CA GLY A 16 -35.17 27.98 20.69
C GLY A 16 -35.15 26.97 19.54
N LEU A 17 -34.11 27.01 18.71
CA LEU A 17 -33.96 26.24 17.45
C LEU A 17 -34.51 24.79 17.51
N ARG A 18 -34.32 24.07 18.62
CA ARG A 18 -34.87 22.72 18.83
C ARG A 18 -36.41 22.64 18.78
N ALA A 19 -37.12 23.61 19.36
CA ALA A 19 -38.58 23.67 19.31
C ALA A 19 -39.10 24.10 17.93
N PHE A 20 -38.31 24.84 17.15
CA PHE A 20 -38.61 25.16 15.76
C PHE A 20 -38.45 23.93 14.85
N PHE A 21 -37.31 23.22 14.94
CA PHE A 21 -37.06 21.99 14.17
C PHE A 21 -37.96 20.81 14.59
N GLY A 22 -38.53 20.83 15.79
CA GLY A 22 -39.42 19.79 16.30
C GLY A 22 -40.92 20.04 16.10
N ARG A 23 -41.34 21.16 15.52
CA ARG A 23 -42.77 21.48 15.30
C ARG A 23 -43.40 20.52 14.30
N ARG A 24 -44.48 19.85 14.71
CA ARG A 24 -45.30 18.96 13.87
C ARG A 24 -46.75 19.38 13.93
N SER A 25 -47.53 19.13 12.88
CA SER A 25 -48.99 19.33 12.92
C SER A 25 -49.67 18.20 13.69
N GLY A 26 -49.73 18.32 15.02
CA GLY A 26 -50.71 17.65 15.89
C GLY A 26 -50.68 16.13 16.05
N HIS A 27 -49.83 15.37 15.35
CA HIS A 27 -49.80 13.90 15.43
C HIS A 27 -48.56 13.39 16.19
N LYS A 28 -48.74 12.33 17.00
CA LYS A 28 -47.70 11.76 17.89
C LYS A 28 -46.62 10.93 17.16
N GLY A 29 -46.72 10.70 15.84
CA GLY A 29 -45.76 9.90 15.06
C GLY A 29 -45.59 10.43 13.63
N LEU A 30 -44.57 9.93 12.91
CA LEU A 30 -44.35 10.23 11.49
C LEU A 30 -45.40 9.48 10.66
N ASN A 31 -46.27 10.21 9.97
CA ASN A 31 -47.19 9.61 9.00
C ASN A 31 -46.47 9.40 7.65
N LEU A 32 -47.01 8.55 6.78
CA LEU A 32 -46.47 8.31 5.43
C LEU A 32 -46.35 9.62 4.64
N GLN A 33 -47.28 10.55 4.81
CA GLN A 33 -47.21 11.88 4.19
C GLN A 33 -46.02 12.69 4.69
N ASP A 34 -45.69 12.64 5.99
CA ASP A 34 -44.52 13.31 6.53
C ASP A 34 -43.24 12.67 5.96
N ILE A 35 -43.18 11.34 5.90
CA ILE A 35 -42.04 10.60 5.35
C ILE A 35 -41.82 10.96 3.89
N LEU A 36 -42.87 10.94 3.06
CA LEU A 36 -42.79 11.33 1.64
C LEU A 36 -42.40 12.80 1.47
N THR A 37 -42.91 13.69 2.34
CA THR A 37 -42.56 15.11 2.31
C THR A 37 -41.08 15.31 2.66
N TYR A 38 -40.58 14.69 3.73
CA TYR A 38 -39.18 14.75 4.10
C TYR A 38 -38.28 14.12 3.04
N ALA A 39 -38.66 12.97 2.48
CA ALA A 39 -37.91 12.33 1.40
C ALA A 39 -37.82 13.25 0.18
N TYR A 40 -38.92 13.88 -0.23
CA TYR A 40 -38.95 14.84 -1.33
C TYR A 40 -38.09 16.09 -1.04
N LEU A 41 -38.18 16.65 0.17
CA LEU A 41 -37.40 17.82 0.56
C LEU A 41 -35.90 17.50 0.67
N ILE A 42 -35.53 16.35 1.21
CA ILE A 42 -34.14 15.88 1.28
C ILE A 42 -33.62 15.64 -0.13
N LEU A 43 -34.37 14.94 -0.98
CA LEU A 43 -33.98 14.70 -2.37
C LEU A 43 -33.79 16.01 -3.12
N GLY A 44 -34.73 16.95 -3.01
CA GLY A 44 -34.62 18.28 -3.61
C GLY A 44 -33.40 19.05 -3.10
N THR A 45 -33.09 18.95 -1.81
CA THR A 45 -31.91 19.57 -1.19
C THR A 45 -30.62 18.94 -1.72
N VAL A 46 -30.53 17.61 -1.80
CA VAL A 46 -29.37 16.89 -2.32
C VAL A 46 -29.16 17.20 -3.80
N ILE A 47 -30.22 17.25 -4.61
CA ILE A 47 -30.12 17.61 -6.04
C ILE A 47 -29.65 19.06 -6.19
N MET A 48 -30.15 19.97 -5.37
CA MET A 48 -29.84 21.41 -5.48
C MET A 48 -28.44 21.76 -4.96
N PHE A 49 -28.04 21.20 -3.82
CA PHE A 49 -26.78 21.54 -3.15
C PHE A 49 -25.67 20.51 -3.35
N GLY A 50 -25.99 19.30 -3.79
CA GLY A 50 -25.03 18.23 -4.04
C GLY A 50 -23.89 18.65 -4.97
N PRO A 51 -24.15 19.27 -6.14
CA PRO A 51 -23.09 19.76 -7.02
C PRO A 51 -22.20 20.82 -6.38
N VAL A 52 -22.77 21.72 -5.56
CA VAL A 52 -22.01 22.76 -4.86
C VAL A 52 -21.12 22.15 -3.79
N LEU A 53 -21.66 21.22 -2.99
CA LEU A 53 -20.90 20.53 -1.98
C LEU A 53 -19.79 19.68 -2.60
N TRP A 54 -20.09 19.02 -3.72
CA TRP A 54 -19.10 18.29 -4.51
C TRP A 54 -17.98 19.20 -5.02
N LEU A 55 -18.31 20.38 -5.55
CA LEU A 55 -17.34 21.38 -5.98
C LEU A 55 -16.43 21.81 -4.81
N VAL A 56 -17.03 22.10 -3.64
CA VAL A 56 -16.30 22.50 -2.43
C VAL A 56 -15.40 21.37 -1.91
N MET A 57 -15.84 20.12 -1.95
CA MET A 57 -14.96 19.01 -1.58
C MET A 57 -13.86 18.80 -2.61
N SER A 58 -14.17 18.97 -3.90
CA SER A 58 -13.21 18.82 -4.99
C SER A 58 -12.11 19.89 -4.97
N SER A 59 -12.38 21.09 -4.45
CA SER A 59 -11.35 22.13 -4.33
C SER A 59 -10.30 21.83 -3.25
N PHE A 60 -10.57 20.91 -2.33
CA PHE A 60 -9.59 20.43 -1.35
C PHE A 60 -8.84 19.17 -1.81
N LYS A 61 -9.17 18.62 -2.98
CA LYS A 61 -8.49 17.44 -3.52
C LYS A 61 -7.13 17.80 -4.05
N ASP A 62 -6.19 16.88 -3.85
CA ASP A 62 -4.92 16.91 -4.55
C ASP A 62 -5.13 16.78 -6.07
N GLU A 63 -4.19 17.30 -6.86
CA GLU A 63 -4.23 17.23 -8.32
C GLU A 63 -4.37 15.78 -8.82
N SER A 64 -3.62 14.85 -8.24
CA SER A 64 -3.64 13.43 -8.61
C SER A 64 -5.03 12.80 -8.47
N LEU A 65 -5.77 13.15 -7.41
CA LEU A 65 -7.10 12.63 -7.13
C LEU A 65 -8.17 13.16 -8.10
N LEU A 66 -7.96 14.33 -8.71
CA LEU A 66 -8.91 14.90 -9.68
C LEU A 66 -8.93 14.14 -11.01
N PHE A 67 -7.86 13.43 -11.33
CA PHE A 67 -7.73 12.65 -12.56
C PHE A 67 -7.95 11.14 -12.36
N GLU A 68 -8.26 10.69 -11.15
CA GLU A 68 -8.62 9.30 -10.91
C GLU A 68 -9.91 8.92 -11.67
N PRO A 69 -9.97 7.75 -12.34
CA PRO A 69 -11.12 7.35 -13.14
C PRO A 69 -12.43 7.28 -12.35
N ASN A 70 -12.32 6.91 -11.07
CA ASN A 70 -13.44 6.79 -10.14
C ASN A 70 -13.42 7.95 -9.15
N PRO A 71 -14.23 8.99 -9.37
CA PRO A 71 -14.14 10.18 -8.56
C PRO A 71 -14.76 9.94 -7.18
N THR A 72 -14.06 10.35 -6.14
CA THR A 72 -14.53 10.25 -4.75
C THR A 72 -15.28 11.50 -4.32
N PHE A 73 -16.17 11.42 -3.33
CA PHE A 73 -16.76 12.64 -2.76
C PHE A 73 -15.79 13.37 -1.84
N LEU A 74 -15.19 12.65 -0.89
CA LEU A 74 -14.26 13.24 0.08
C LEU A 74 -12.88 13.48 -0.55
N PRO A 75 -12.15 14.50 -0.08
CA PRO A 75 -10.77 14.74 -0.48
C PRO A 75 -9.89 13.71 0.21
N TYR A 76 -9.48 12.70 -0.55
CA TYR A 76 -8.51 11.71 -0.10
C TYR A 76 -7.12 12.11 -0.60
N ARG A 77 -6.11 11.64 0.11
CA ARG A 77 -4.79 11.44 -0.49
C ARG A 77 -4.48 9.95 -0.44
N GLN A 78 -3.63 9.51 -1.35
CA GLN A 78 -3.02 8.20 -1.23
C GLN A 78 -2.09 8.25 -0.01
N ALA A 79 -2.53 7.60 1.07
CA ALA A 79 -1.59 7.05 2.04
C ALA A 79 -0.90 5.88 1.34
N ARG A 80 0.41 5.75 1.56
CA ARG A 80 1.32 4.81 0.88
C ARG A 80 0.66 3.47 0.60
N VAL A 81 0.78 3.01 -0.65
CA VAL A 81 0.07 1.84 -1.18
C VAL A 81 0.48 0.57 -0.44
N ALA A 82 -0.44 -0.14 0.20
CA ALA A 82 -0.18 -1.53 0.58
C ALA A 82 -0.28 -2.41 -0.66
N VAL A 83 0.79 -3.15 -0.93
CA VAL A 83 0.80 -4.21 -1.93
C VAL A 83 0.21 -5.46 -1.26
N GLU A 84 -1.04 -5.78 -1.59
CA GLU A 84 -1.61 -7.10 -1.28
C GLU A 84 -1.37 -8.02 -2.49
N GLU A 85 -0.46 -8.98 -2.28
CA GLU A 85 -0.20 -10.19 -3.09
C GLU A 85 0.56 -10.08 -4.43
N GLU A 86 1.40 -11.11 -4.59
CA GLU A 86 2.32 -11.51 -5.67
C GLU A 86 3.02 -10.39 -6.46
N VAL A 87 3.97 -9.72 -5.81
CA VAL A 87 5.12 -9.19 -6.55
C VAL A 87 6.21 -10.24 -6.50
N LEU A 88 6.23 -11.11 -7.51
CA LEU A 88 7.47 -11.81 -7.86
C LEU A 88 8.47 -10.73 -8.26
N VAL A 89 9.25 -10.28 -7.28
CA VAL A 89 10.37 -9.38 -7.48
C VAL A 89 11.41 -10.16 -8.28
N ARG A 90 11.31 -10.10 -9.61
CA ARG A 90 12.22 -10.80 -10.53
C ARG A 90 13.68 -10.33 -10.46
N HIS A 91 14.03 -9.46 -9.51
CA HIS A 91 15.38 -8.94 -9.43
C HIS A 91 15.90 -8.64 -8.02
N ASP A 92 15.26 -9.16 -6.98
CA ASP A 92 15.87 -9.15 -5.66
C ASP A 92 16.42 -10.56 -5.41
N PRO A 93 17.73 -10.78 -5.59
CA PRO A 93 18.35 -12.07 -5.34
C PRO A 93 18.14 -12.57 -3.89
N ASN A 94 17.74 -11.69 -2.96
CA ASN A 94 17.41 -12.07 -1.58
C ASN A 94 15.97 -12.58 -1.40
N LEU A 95 15.07 -12.35 -2.37
CA LEU A 95 13.66 -12.79 -2.32
C LEU A 95 13.40 -14.06 -3.14
N VAL A 96 14.25 -14.34 -4.13
CA VAL A 96 14.11 -15.51 -5.00
C VAL A 96 15.30 -16.44 -4.80
N ARG A 97 15.05 -17.55 -4.10
CA ARG A 97 16.05 -18.59 -3.88
C ARG A 97 16.20 -19.41 -5.16
N ILE A 98 17.39 -19.42 -5.75
CA ILE A 98 17.73 -20.34 -6.84
C ILE A 98 18.35 -21.59 -6.21
N SER A 99 17.84 -22.77 -6.56
CA SER A 99 18.53 -24.03 -6.29
C SER A 99 19.21 -24.54 -7.55
N VAL A 100 20.38 -25.15 -7.37
CA VAL A 100 21.16 -25.83 -8.40
C VAL A 100 21.47 -27.22 -7.88
N ALA A 101 20.90 -28.25 -8.52
CA ALA A 101 21.01 -29.66 -8.09
C ALA A 101 20.84 -29.86 -6.57
N GLU A 102 19.71 -29.37 -6.03
CA GLU A 102 19.33 -29.39 -4.60
C GLU A 102 20.12 -28.46 -3.66
N GLY A 103 21.21 -27.83 -4.11
CA GLY A 103 21.94 -26.81 -3.36
C GLY A 103 21.39 -25.40 -3.59
N GLN A 104 21.05 -24.69 -2.52
CA GLN A 104 20.56 -23.31 -2.60
C GLN A 104 21.74 -22.35 -2.77
N LEU A 105 21.61 -21.41 -3.70
CA LEU A 105 22.51 -20.27 -3.80
C LEU A 105 22.22 -19.29 -2.66
N THR A 106 23.24 -19.01 -1.85
CA THR A 106 23.14 -18.12 -0.68
C THR A 106 23.72 -16.75 -0.93
N ASP A 107 24.59 -16.62 -1.91
CA ASP A 107 25.11 -15.34 -2.41
C ASP A 107 25.43 -15.45 -3.90
N PHE A 108 25.38 -14.32 -4.60
CA PHE A 108 25.42 -14.26 -6.06
C PHE A 108 26.49 -13.32 -6.59
N ASP A 109 27.02 -13.67 -7.77
CA ASP A 109 27.82 -12.77 -8.62
C ASP A 109 29.10 -12.22 -7.96
N ILE A 110 29.81 -13.02 -7.17
CA ILE A 110 31.13 -12.65 -6.66
C ILE A 110 32.11 -12.62 -7.83
N GLU A 111 32.61 -11.44 -8.19
CA GLU A 111 33.47 -11.25 -9.36
C GLU A 111 34.91 -11.71 -9.09
N ALA A 112 35.42 -12.59 -9.96
CA ALA A 112 36.83 -12.93 -10.06
C ALA A 112 37.37 -12.46 -11.42
N THR A 113 38.67 -12.23 -11.53
CA THR A 113 39.32 -11.81 -12.79
C THR A 113 39.03 -12.72 -13.98
N ASN A 114 38.80 -14.01 -13.74
CA ASN A 114 38.61 -15.02 -14.78
C ASN A 114 37.24 -15.70 -14.75
N GLY A 115 36.32 -15.29 -13.86
CA GLY A 115 35.06 -15.99 -13.65
C GLY A 115 34.11 -15.32 -12.66
N ILE A 116 33.05 -16.04 -12.31
CA ILE A 116 32.08 -15.66 -11.27
C ILE A 116 32.00 -16.79 -10.25
N MET A 117 31.94 -16.45 -8.97
CA MET A 117 31.69 -17.39 -7.89
C MET A 117 30.28 -17.16 -7.32
N HIS A 118 29.50 -18.22 -7.17
CA HIS A 118 28.23 -18.21 -6.42
C HIS A 118 28.38 -19.13 -5.21
N ILE A 119 27.89 -18.72 -4.05
CA ILE A 119 27.99 -19.53 -2.83
C ILE A 119 26.84 -20.53 -2.77
N THR A 120 27.13 -21.80 -2.50
CA THR A 120 26.12 -22.85 -2.29
C THR A 120 26.13 -23.35 -0.85
N ASN A 121 24.95 -23.62 -0.30
CA ASN A 121 24.81 -24.22 1.03
C ASN A 121 24.92 -25.74 1.06
N ARG A 122 25.06 -26.40 -0.10
CA ARG A 122 25.25 -27.85 -0.22
C ARG A 122 26.31 -28.18 -1.26
N LEU A 123 26.85 -29.38 -1.12
CA LEU A 123 27.77 -29.98 -2.08
C LEU A 123 26.98 -30.61 -3.24
N LEU A 124 27.38 -30.29 -4.47
CA LEU A 124 26.78 -30.83 -5.69
C LEU A 124 27.40 -32.20 -6.00
N LEU A 125 26.62 -33.27 -5.83
CA LEU A 125 27.06 -34.65 -6.06
C LEU A 125 26.44 -35.23 -7.33
N PRO A 126 27.23 -35.73 -8.29
CA PRO A 126 26.73 -36.59 -9.37
C PRO A 126 26.21 -37.92 -8.80
N GLY A 127 25.17 -38.49 -9.41
CA GLY A 127 24.51 -39.70 -8.90
C GLY A 127 25.42 -40.94 -8.84
N ASP A 128 26.36 -41.07 -9.78
CA ASP A 128 27.40 -42.11 -9.82
C ASP A 128 28.51 -41.85 -8.79
N LEU A 129 28.80 -40.58 -8.49
CA LEU A 129 29.79 -40.17 -7.50
C LEU A 129 29.32 -40.49 -6.08
N ARG A 130 28.02 -40.36 -5.79
CA ARG A 130 27.43 -40.71 -4.49
C ARG A 130 27.76 -42.15 -4.10
N ALA A 131 27.58 -43.09 -5.03
CA ALA A 131 27.93 -44.50 -4.85
C ALA A 131 29.44 -44.75 -4.70
N ARG A 132 30.29 -43.91 -5.30
CA ARG A 132 31.76 -44.00 -5.17
C ARG A 132 32.26 -43.43 -3.85
N VAL A 133 31.61 -42.39 -3.31
CA VAL A 133 31.86 -41.85 -1.97
C VAL A 133 31.39 -42.85 -0.91
N ASP A 134 30.23 -43.49 -1.10
CA ASP A 134 29.77 -44.60 -0.26
C ASP A 134 30.78 -45.76 -0.19
N ALA A 135 31.47 -46.05 -1.31
CA ALA A 135 32.49 -47.10 -1.37
C ALA A 135 33.76 -46.79 -0.56
N LEU A 136 34.06 -45.51 -0.26
CA LEU A 136 35.18 -45.12 0.61
C LEU A 136 34.98 -45.58 2.06
N ARG A 137 33.72 -45.82 2.48
CA ARG A 137 33.34 -46.28 3.83
C ARG A 137 33.73 -47.74 4.11
N TYR A 138 33.89 -48.57 3.08
CA TYR A 138 34.00 -50.04 3.26
C TYR A 138 35.30 -50.69 2.78
N GLY A 139 36.25 -49.94 2.22
CA GLY A 139 37.56 -50.49 1.85
C GLY A 139 37.50 -51.60 0.79
N GLY A 140 37.51 -51.21 -0.48
CA GLY A 140 37.79 -52.12 -1.60
C GLY A 140 36.56 -52.78 -2.24
N GLU A 141 36.76 -53.25 -3.47
CA GLU A 141 35.82 -53.61 -4.55
C GLU A 141 34.68 -54.63 -4.28
N GLU A 142 34.31 -54.98 -3.05
CA GLU A 142 33.34 -56.08 -2.80
C GLU A 142 31.88 -55.68 -2.50
N ALA A 143 31.50 -54.41 -2.50
CA ALA A 143 30.11 -53.99 -2.24
C ALA A 143 29.21 -53.91 -3.49
N ARG A 144 29.35 -54.85 -4.45
CA ARG A 144 28.52 -54.87 -5.68
C ARG A 144 27.37 -55.88 -5.65
N ALA A 145 26.96 -56.34 -4.47
CA ALA A 145 25.91 -57.34 -4.35
C ALA A 145 25.03 -57.11 -3.11
N SER A 146 24.10 -56.16 -3.18
CA SER A 146 22.76 -56.26 -2.57
C SER A 146 21.97 -54.96 -2.81
N TYR A 147 21.53 -54.72 -4.04
CA TYR A 147 20.35 -53.89 -4.27
C TYR A 147 19.30 -54.77 -4.95
N PRO A 148 18.14 -55.02 -4.33
CA PRO A 148 17.05 -55.65 -5.04
C PRO A 148 16.49 -54.65 -6.06
N ASP A 149 16.45 -55.07 -7.32
CA ASP A 149 15.64 -54.44 -8.36
C ASP A 149 14.20 -54.31 -7.87
N GLY A 150 13.69 -53.07 -7.81
CA GLY A 150 12.26 -52.80 -7.63
C GLY A 150 11.94 -51.79 -6.54
N ALA A 151 12.09 -50.50 -6.83
CA ALA A 151 11.26 -49.47 -6.24
C ALA A 151 10.61 -48.70 -7.40
N GLU A 152 9.44 -49.17 -7.80
CA GLU A 152 8.53 -48.42 -8.67
C GLU A 152 8.15 -47.11 -7.99
N HIS A 153 8.07 -46.04 -8.79
CA HIS A 153 7.36 -44.83 -8.42
C HIS A 153 5.91 -45.18 -8.01
N VAL A 154 5.57 -45.01 -6.74
CA VAL A 154 4.17 -45.06 -6.27
C VAL A 154 3.66 -43.65 -6.11
N ALA A 155 2.52 -43.40 -6.76
CA ALA A 155 1.80 -42.16 -6.81
C ALA A 155 1.12 -41.81 -5.46
N LEU A 156 0.99 -40.51 -5.22
CA LEU A 156 0.33 -39.85 -4.09
C LEU A 156 -1.09 -40.37 -3.79
N THR A 157 -1.34 -40.83 -2.55
CA THR A 157 -2.67 -40.88 -1.91
C THR A 157 -2.60 -40.68 -0.38
N GLY A 158 -2.93 -39.48 0.10
CA GLY A 158 -4.06 -39.26 1.01
C GLY A 158 -4.14 -39.76 2.47
N GLU A 159 -3.11 -40.35 3.09
CA GLU A 159 -3.13 -40.63 4.56
C GLU A 159 -1.84 -40.11 5.23
N THR A 160 -1.96 -39.33 6.31
CA THR A 160 -0.81 -38.87 7.11
C THR A 160 -0.34 -40.03 7.99
N GLY A 161 0.91 -40.47 7.83
CA GLY A 161 1.50 -41.55 8.64
C GLY A 161 1.51 -41.27 10.15
N ASN A 162 1.76 -42.30 10.96
CA ASN A 162 2.05 -42.14 12.39
C ASN A 162 3.48 -41.60 12.62
N PHE A 163 3.86 -41.24 13.86
CA PHE A 163 5.18 -40.65 14.12
C PHE A 163 6.35 -41.49 13.61
N TYR A 164 6.28 -42.82 13.73
CA TYR A 164 7.35 -43.72 13.28
C TYR A 164 7.41 -43.79 11.74
N GLU A 165 6.26 -43.91 11.07
CA GLU A 165 6.18 -43.91 9.59
C GLU A 165 6.69 -42.58 9.01
N LEU A 166 6.31 -41.46 9.62
CA LEU A 166 6.78 -40.14 9.18
C LEU A 166 8.28 -39.95 9.43
N ALA A 167 8.83 -40.49 10.52
CA ALA A 167 10.27 -40.43 10.78
C ALA A 167 11.08 -41.34 9.83
N LEU A 168 10.50 -42.44 9.36
CA LEU A 168 11.10 -43.31 8.33
C LEU A 168 11.11 -42.65 6.95
N ASP A 169 10.06 -41.90 6.62
CA ASP A 169 9.93 -41.21 5.34
C ASP A 169 10.72 -39.89 5.31
N ASP A 170 11.04 -39.31 6.46
CA ASP A 170 11.79 -38.06 6.59
C ASP A 170 13.31 -38.30 6.72
N ARG A 171 14.05 -37.81 5.72
CA ARG A 171 15.51 -37.93 5.66
C ARG A 171 16.23 -37.21 6.81
N GLU A 172 15.62 -36.21 7.43
CA GLU A 172 16.23 -35.47 8.55
C GLU A 172 15.95 -36.14 9.91
N LEU A 173 15.08 -37.15 9.97
CA LEU A 173 14.71 -37.86 11.20
C LEU A 173 15.19 -39.33 11.18
N SER A 174 15.97 -39.72 10.17
CA SER A 174 16.37 -41.11 9.94
C SER A 174 17.16 -41.73 11.09
N ILE A 175 18.04 -40.97 11.75
CA ILE A 175 18.80 -41.45 12.92
C ILE A 175 17.84 -41.76 14.07
N PHE A 176 16.85 -40.90 14.30
CA PHE A 176 15.85 -41.14 15.33
C PHE A 176 15.02 -42.39 15.03
N ALA A 177 14.57 -42.58 13.79
CA ALA A 177 13.83 -43.77 13.36
C ALA A 177 14.64 -45.07 13.53
N GLU A 178 15.94 -45.04 13.22
CA GLU A 178 16.85 -46.17 13.42
C GLU A 178 17.01 -46.51 14.91
N LEU A 179 17.15 -45.50 15.77
CA LEU A 179 17.27 -45.69 17.22
C LEU A 179 15.96 -46.20 17.85
N LEU A 180 14.79 -45.81 17.34
CA LEU A 180 13.50 -46.38 17.75
C LEU A 180 13.40 -47.87 17.41
N ALA A 181 13.82 -48.25 16.20
CA ALA A 181 13.83 -49.64 15.77
C ALA A 181 14.83 -50.49 16.56
N GLN A 182 15.99 -49.93 16.91
CA GLN A 182 17.00 -50.62 17.70
C GLN A 182 16.57 -50.85 19.16
N THR A 183 15.71 -49.99 19.68
CA THR A 183 15.29 -50.02 21.08
C THR A 183 13.91 -50.63 21.29
N ASP A 184 13.27 -51.25 20.29
CA ASP A 184 11.89 -51.76 20.36
C ASP A 184 10.91 -50.67 20.89
N LEU A 185 11.04 -49.43 20.41
CA LEU A 185 10.15 -48.30 20.71
C LEU A 185 9.32 -47.85 19.50
N ASP A 186 9.51 -48.47 18.33
CA ASP A 186 8.74 -48.28 17.12
C ASP A 186 7.23 -48.46 17.35
N GLU A 187 6.82 -49.53 18.05
CA GLU A 187 5.41 -49.73 18.40
C GLU A 187 4.89 -48.61 19.32
N THR A 188 5.71 -48.13 20.27
CA THR A 188 5.32 -47.07 21.21
C THR A 188 5.09 -45.72 20.51
N PHE A 189 5.87 -45.42 19.47
CA PHE A 189 5.71 -44.20 18.66
C PHE A 189 4.68 -44.34 17.53
N ALA A 190 4.27 -45.58 17.21
CA ALA A 190 3.16 -45.86 16.30
C ALA A 190 1.80 -46.00 17.02
N GLU A 191 1.78 -46.07 18.36
CA GLU A 191 0.55 -46.23 19.14
C GLU A 191 -0.45 -45.08 18.90
N PRO A 192 -1.75 -45.39 18.69
CA PRO A 192 -2.78 -44.36 18.57
C PRO A 192 -3.01 -43.62 19.88
N GLY A 193 -2.95 -42.29 19.86
CA GLY A 193 -3.29 -41.43 21.00
C GLY A 193 -3.16 -39.94 20.70
N GLU A 194 -3.31 -39.09 21.73
CA GLU A 194 -3.06 -37.65 21.63
C GLU A 194 -1.70 -37.33 22.26
N TYR A 195 -0.69 -37.19 21.41
CA TYR A 195 0.68 -36.92 21.82
C TYR A 195 1.28 -35.73 21.05
N THR A 196 2.39 -35.22 21.58
CA THR A 196 3.28 -34.27 20.90
C THR A 196 4.70 -34.83 20.98
N ALA A 197 5.33 -35.03 19.82
CA ALA A 197 6.69 -35.56 19.72
C ALA A 197 7.67 -34.43 19.38
N PHE A 198 8.70 -34.25 20.21
CA PHE A 198 9.80 -33.32 19.96
C PHE A 198 10.98 -34.11 19.37
N ILE A 199 11.05 -34.28 18.05
CA ILE A 199 11.99 -35.23 17.45
C ILE A 199 13.31 -34.52 17.10
N PRO A 200 14.46 -34.92 17.68
CA PRO A 200 15.75 -34.36 17.29
C PRO A 200 16.05 -34.72 15.83
N ASN A 201 16.40 -33.73 15.02
CA ASN A 201 16.87 -34.01 13.68
C ASN A 201 18.27 -34.68 13.70
N ASN A 202 18.72 -35.18 12.56
CA ASN A 202 20.02 -35.81 12.43
C ASN A 202 21.16 -34.88 12.90
N ASN A 203 21.02 -33.56 12.69
CA ASN A 203 22.00 -32.56 13.18
C ASN A 203 22.06 -32.49 14.70
N ALA A 204 20.95 -32.68 15.41
CA ALA A 204 20.89 -32.73 16.86
C ALA A 204 21.66 -33.93 17.41
N PHE A 205 21.48 -35.11 16.81
CA PHE A 205 22.25 -36.32 17.16
C PHE A 205 23.74 -36.14 16.84
N ASN A 206 24.06 -35.52 15.70
CA ASN A 206 25.44 -35.21 15.33
C ASN A 206 26.08 -34.16 16.25
N SER A 207 25.30 -33.22 16.79
CA SER A 207 25.78 -32.22 17.76
C SER A 207 26.00 -32.85 19.14
N LEU A 208 25.19 -33.82 19.54
CA LEU A 208 25.42 -34.60 20.77
C LEU A 208 26.78 -35.35 20.72
N VAL A 209 27.15 -35.89 19.56
CA VAL A 209 28.47 -36.52 19.28
C VAL A 209 29.63 -35.52 19.38
N ARG A 210 29.35 -34.23 19.19
CA ARG A 210 30.34 -33.15 19.19
C ARG A 210 30.59 -32.60 20.59
N ASP A 211 29.53 -32.44 21.40
CA ASP A 211 29.60 -31.88 22.75
C ASP A 211 30.17 -32.88 23.78
N PHE A 212 30.02 -34.16 23.50
CA PHE A 212 30.62 -35.28 24.21
C PHE A 212 31.23 -36.16 23.12
N ASP A 213 32.56 -36.26 23.07
CA ASP A 213 33.40 -36.97 22.09
C ASP A 213 32.76 -38.06 21.19
N ASN A 214 33.38 -38.35 20.03
CA ASN A 214 32.90 -39.38 19.07
C ASN A 214 32.62 -40.77 19.68
N GLU A 215 33.13 -41.06 20.87
CA GLU A 215 32.86 -42.31 21.61
C GLU A 215 31.48 -42.30 22.32
N THR A 216 30.84 -41.15 22.49
CA THR A 216 29.62 -40.98 23.29
C THR A 216 28.35 -41.52 22.62
N LEU A 217 28.06 -41.17 21.36
CA LEU A 217 26.91 -41.77 20.64
C LEU A 217 27.18 -43.26 20.35
N ALA A 218 28.44 -43.59 20.03
CA ALA A 218 28.87 -44.97 19.87
C ALA A 218 28.73 -45.78 21.17
N ALA A 219 28.88 -45.16 22.34
CA ALA A 219 28.62 -45.76 23.64
C ALA A 219 27.11 -45.85 23.94
N LEU A 220 26.31 -44.84 23.61
CA LEU A 220 24.85 -44.84 23.79
C LEU A 220 24.14 -45.95 22.99
N VAL A 221 24.68 -46.29 21.82
CA VAL A 221 24.16 -47.31 20.90
C VAL A 221 24.67 -48.72 21.23
N GLN A 222 25.56 -48.87 22.23
CA GLN A 222 26.03 -50.18 22.69
C GLN A 222 24.91 -50.94 23.44
N PRO A 223 24.83 -52.27 23.29
CA PRO A 223 23.81 -53.10 23.95
C PRO A 223 23.76 -52.93 25.47
N GLU A 224 24.91 -52.68 26.12
CA GLU A 224 24.98 -52.40 27.56
C GLU A 224 24.27 -51.10 28.01
N ASN A 225 24.01 -50.16 27.09
CA ASN A 225 23.42 -48.84 27.37
C ASN A 225 22.01 -48.69 26.78
N GLU A 226 21.40 -49.77 26.30
CA GLU A 226 20.05 -49.77 25.70
C GLU A 226 18.98 -49.16 26.62
N ALA A 227 19.04 -49.44 27.92
CA ALA A 227 18.11 -48.88 28.91
C ALA A 227 18.19 -47.34 29.00
N LEU A 228 19.38 -46.78 28.83
CA LEU A 228 19.67 -45.35 28.85
C LEU A 228 19.19 -44.70 27.54
N LEU A 229 19.43 -45.36 26.40
CA LEU A 229 18.96 -44.91 25.09
C LEU A 229 17.43 -44.87 25.02
N ARG A 230 16.75 -45.88 25.58
CA ARG A 230 15.29 -45.90 25.72
C ARG A 230 14.76 -44.71 26.53
N GLU A 231 15.44 -44.36 27.62
CA GLU A 231 15.07 -43.21 28.46
C GLU A 231 15.22 -41.87 27.71
N VAL A 232 16.29 -41.73 26.91
CA VAL A 232 16.51 -40.56 26.03
C VAL A 232 15.40 -40.45 24.99
N LEU A 233 15.07 -41.54 24.28
CA LEU A 233 14.05 -41.51 23.24
C LEU A 233 12.65 -41.20 23.81
N LEU A 234 12.30 -41.74 24.98
CA LEU A 234 11.03 -41.45 25.65
C LEU A 234 10.92 -40.02 26.22
N ALA A 235 12.03 -39.33 26.46
CA ALA A 235 12.03 -37.93 26.90
C ALA A 235 11.43 -36.98 25.84
N HIS A 236 11.40 -37.41 24.58
CA HIS A 236 10.91 -36.64 23.44
C HIS A 236 9.40 -36.77 23.20
N LEU A 237 8.69 -37.57 23.99
CA LEU A 237 7.26 -37.83 23.82
C LEU A 237 6.44 -37.28 25.00
N VAL A 238 5.52 -36.36 24.70
CA VAL A 238 4.69 -35.63 25.68
C VAL A 238 3.20 -35.96 25.45
N PRO A 239 2.41 -36.25 26.51
CA PRO A 239 0.96 -36.41 26.39
C PRO A 239 0.23 -35.10 26.07
N GLY A 240 -0.75 -35.17 25.17
CA GLY A 240 -1.56 -34.05 24.71
C GLY A 240 -1.18 -33.58 23.31
N ARG A 241 -2.16 -33.04 22.59
CA ARG A 241 -2.00 -32.53 21.22
C ARG A 241 -1.72 -31.02 21.25
N LEU A 242 -0.44 -30.64 21.24
CA LEU A 242 0.02 -29.27 21.43
C LEU A 242 0.63 -28.73 20.11
N ALA A 243 -0.13 -27.87 19.43
CA ALA A 243 0.40 -27.13 18.29
C ALA A 243 1.38 -26.04 18.77
N TYR A 244 2.18 -25.50 17.85
CA TYR A 244 3.19 -24.48 18.13
C TYR A 244 2.62 -23.30 18.92
N LEU A 245 1.43 -22.82 18.53
CA LEU A 245 0.77 -21.71 19.20
C LEU A 245 0.26 -22.05 20.62
N ASP A 246 0.00 -23.32 20.90
CA ASP A 246 -0.36 -23.78 22.24
C ASP A 246 0.86 -23.87 23.14
N LEU A 247 2.00 -24.35 22.60
CA LEU A 247 3.28 -24.35 23.29
C LEU A 247 3.77 -22.92 23.61
N TYR A 248 3.59 -21.99 22.68
CA TYR A 248 3.92 -20.58 22.89
C TYR A 248 3.13 -19.96 24.06
N ARG A 249 1.87 -20.36 24.26
CA ARG A 249 1.03 -19.89 25.38
C ARG A 249 1.40 -20.53 26.72
N LEU A 250 2.20 -21.59 26.71
CA LEU A 250 2.67 -22.33 27.87
C LEU A 250 4.09 -21.90 28.29
N GLU A 251 4.57 -20.73 27.83
CA GLU A 251 5.85 -20.16 28.28
C GLU A 251 5.96 -20.14 29.81
N GLY A 252 7.02 -20.75 30.35
CA GLY A 252 7.27 -20.87 31.79
C GLY A 252 6.62 -22.08 32.46
N GLU A 253 5.75 -22.82 31.78
CA GLU A 253 5.14 -24.06 32.26
C GLU A 253 6.07 -25.28 32.05
N ARG A 254 5.73 -26.40 32.70
CA ARG A 254 6.47 -27.67 32.59
C ARG A 254 5.59 -28.79 32.03
N LEU A 255 6.06 -29.47 31.00
CA LEU A 255 5.36 -30.55 30.30
C LEU A 255 5.80 -31.93 30.81
N PRO A 256 4.89 -32.81 31.25
CA PRO A 256 5.26 -34.18 31.63
C PRO A 256 5.69 -35.00 30.42
N THR A 257 6.76 -35.79 30.54
CA THR A 257 7.24 -36.72 29.50
C THR A 257 6.84 -38.16 29.83
N LEU A 258 6.97 -39.07 28.86
CA LEU A 258 6.82 -40.51 29.11
C LEU A 258 8.07 -41.18 29.71
N ALA A 259 9.22 -40.49 29.80
CA ALA A 259 10.39 -40.94 30.56
C ALA A 259 10.24 -40.73 32.08
N GLU A 260 10.90 -41.56 32.90
CA GLU A 260 11.02 -41.37 34.36
C GLU A 260 11.98 -40.21 34.67
N GLY A 261 11.51 -38.95 34.59
CA GLY A 261 12.39 -37.78 34.72
C GLY A 261 11.67 -36.45 34.98
N PRO A 262 12.42 -35.34 35.11
CA PRO A 262 11.83 -34.01 35.29
C PRO A 262 11.06 -33.56 34.04
N ALA A 263 9.91 -32.94 34.24
CA ALA A 263 9.08 -32.35 33.18
C ALA A 263 9.85 -31.29 32.36
N LEU A 264 9.62 -31.24 31.04
CA LEU A 264 10.28 -30.33 30.10
C LEU A 264 9.83 -28.88 30.33
N GLY A 265 10.79 -27.98 30.52
CA GLY A 265 10.48 -26.54 30.62
C GLY A 265 10.24 -25.92 29.24
N VAL A 266 9.15 -25.18 29.10
CA VAL A 266 8.86 -24.37 27.91
C VAL A 266 9.43 -22.97 28.13
N GLN A 267 10.34 -22.54 27.24
CA GLN A 267 10.94 -21.21 27.27
C GLN A 267 10.80 -20.56 25.90
N VAL A 268 10.65 -19.24 25.87
CA VAL A 268 10.73 -18.47 24.63
C VAL A 268 12.01 -17.66 24.70
N ASP A 269 12.97 -17.99 23.83
CA ASP A 269 14.15 -17.14 23.70
C ASP A 269 13.75 -15.89 22.91
N HIS A 270 13.64 -14.79 23.64
CA HIS A 270 13.40 -13.48 23.08
C HIS A 270 14.75 -12.99 22.54
N GLY A 271 15.07 -13.46 21.32
CA GLY A 271 16.39 -13.28 20.72
C GLY A 271 16.94 -11.87 20.88
N LYS A 272 18.26 -11.77 21.13
CA LYS A 272 18.94 -10.47 21.01
C LYS A 272 18.85 -10.03 19.55
N PRO A 273 18.51 -8.77 19.27
CA PRO A 273 18.46 -8.28 17.91
C PRO A 273 19.85 -8.43 17.28
N LEU A 274 19.94 -9.23 16.22
CA LEU A 274 21.08 -9.21 15.31
C LEU A 274 21.12 -7.80 14.74
N GLN A 275 22.17 -7.04 15.07
CA GLN A 275 22.39 -5.66 14.62
C GLN A 275 22.67 -5.62 13.12
N LEU A 276 21.68 -5.97 12.30
CA LEU A 276 21.62 -5.77 10.85
C LEU A 276 20.24 -6.17 10.28
N TYR A 277 19.39 -6.86 11.05
CA TYR A 277 17.99 -7.12 10.69
C TYR A 277 17.10 -6.98 11.92
N ASP A 278 16.21 -6.00 11.91
CA ASP A 278 15.23 -5.76 12.98
C ASP A 278 14.02 -6.69 12.81
N VAL A 279 14.30 -7.99 12.89
CA VAL A 279 13.32 -9.07 13.05
C VAL A 279 13.80 -9.95 14.19
N THR A 280 13.17 -9.82 15.35
CA THR A 280 13.37 -10.75 16.46
C THR A 280 12.47 -11.96 16.22
N PHE A 281 13.06 -13.08 15.79
CA PHE A 281 12.36 -14.35 15.86
C PHE A 281 12.39 -14.79 17.33
N ASN A 282 11.20 -14.88 17.93
CA ASN A 282 11.06 -15.55 19.21
C ASN A 282 11.17 -17.04 18.92
N THR A 283 12.32 -17.62 19.23
CA THR A 283 12.53 -19.05 19.10
C THR A 283 11.89 -19.74 20.29
N LEU A 284 11.04 -20.75 20.02
CA LEU A 284 10.51 -21.61 21.07
C LEU A 284 11.60 -22.62 21.46
N VAL A 285 11.98 -22.61 22.72
CA VAL A 285 13.04 -23.46 23.29
C VAL A 285 12.42 -24.42 24.30
N ILE A 286 12.55 -25.72 24.06
CA ILE A 286 12.10 -26.77 24.98
C ILE A 286 13.31 -27.38 25.66
N ASN A 287 13.44 -27.14 26.96
CA ASN A 287 14.54 -27.64 27.79
C ASN A 287 15.95 -27.36 27.21
N GLY A 288 16.11 -26.22 26.53
CA GLY A 288 17.37 -25.81 25.88
C GLY A 288 17.50 -26.18 24.41
N ALA A 289 16.57 -26.95 23.83
CA ALA A 289 16.52 -27.30 22.42
C ALA A 289 15.59 -26.35 21.64
N GLU A 290 16.06 -25.75 20.55
CA GLU A 290 15.29 -24.91 19.63
C GLU A 290 14.40 -25.77 18.72
N VAL A 291 13.14 -25.38 18.59
CA VAL A 291 12.20 -25.98 17.64
C VAL A 291 12.50 -25.46 16.22
N VAL A 292 13.02 -26.34 15.37
CA VAL A 292 13.48 -26.01 14.00
C VAL A 292 12.42 -26.28 12.91
N ALA A 293 11.48 -27.19 13.17
CA ALA A 293 10.30 -27.40 12.34
C ALA A 293 9.08 -27.67 13.23
N GLN A 294 7.91 -27.17 12.85
CA GLN A 294 6.74 -27.13 13.73
C GLN A 294 5.46 -27.61 13.05
N ASP A 295 4.51 -28.11 13.85
CA ASP A 295 3.15 -28.48 13.44
C ASP A 295 3.06 -29.54 12.33
N ILE A 296 4.05 -30.43 12.23
CA ILE A 296 4.01 -31.55 11.30
C ILE A 296 2.89 -32.51 11.78
N SER A 297 1.85 -32.67 10.96
CA SER A 297 0.65 -33.42 11.32
C SER A 297 0.85 -34.92 11.17
N ALA A 298 0.67 -35.67 12.25
CA ALA A 298 0.67 -37.13 12.27
C ALA A 298 -0.71 -37.68 12.65
N SER A 299 -0.97 -38.95 12.31
CA SER A 299 -2.21 -39.62 12.71
C SER A 299 -2.40 -39.72 14.24
N ASN A 300 -1.30 -39.74 15.00
CA ASN A 300 -1.26 -39.81 16.48
C ASN A 300 -0.77 -38.52 17.18
N GLY A 301 -0.76 -37.36 16.50
CA GLY A 301 -0.48 -36.07 17.14
C GLY A 301 0.21 -35.02 16.28
N PHE A 302 1.13 -34.26 16.88
CA PHE A 302 2.01 -33.30 16.19
C PHE A 302 3.49 -33.64 16.43
N ILE A 303 4.30 -33.47 15.39
CA ILE A 303 5.77 -33.51 15.47
C ILE A 303 6.30 -32.07 15.43
N HIS A 304 7.20 -31.75 16.37
CA HIS A 304 8.07 -30.58 16.33
C HIS A 304 9.51 -31.07 16.24
N SER A 305 10.22 -30.75 15.17
CA SER A 305 11.64 -31.09 15.07
C SER A 305 12.47 -30.14 15.92
N ILE A 306 13.47 -30.66 16.63
CA ILE A 306 14.35 -29.88 17.51
C ILE A 306 15.83 -30.05 17.13
N ASP A 307 16.64 -29.07 17.48
CA ASP A 307 18.09 -29.02 17.17
C ASP A 307 19.01 -29.67 18.21
N ALA A 308 18.46 -30.15 19.33
CA ALA A 308 19.23 -30.81 20.37
C ALA A 308 18.52 -32.06 20.91
N VAL A 309 19.30 -33.08 21.27
CA VAL A 309 18.77 -34.28 21.91
C VAL A 309 18.47 -33.96 23.38
N MET A 310 17.25 -34.24 23.83
CA MET A 310 16.86 -34.10 25.23
C MET A 310 17.56 -35.17 26.06
N VAL A 311 18.54 -34.74 26.84
CA VAL A 311 19.35 -35.62 27.69
C VAL A 311 18.78 -35.65 29.11
N PRO A 312 18.35 -36.81 29.63
CA PRO A 312 17.99 -36.96 31.03
C PRO A 312 19.18 -36.62 31.96
N PRO A 313 18.95 -36.07 33.17
CA PRO A 313 20.03 -35.71 34.10
C PRO A 313 20.98 -36.87 34.43
N THR A 314 20.47 -38.10 34.38
CA THR A 314 21.19 -39.37 34.60
C THR A 314 22.27 -39.64 33.55
N LEU A 315 22.04 -39.26 32.29
CA LEU A 315 23.01 -39.41 31.19
C LEU A 315 24.11 -38.34 31.26
N ALA A 316 23.79 -37.11 31.65
CA ALA A 316 24.79 -36.03 31.80
C ALA A 316 25.83 -36.31 32.92
N GLU A 317 25.45 -37.09 33.94
CA GLU A 317 26.37 -37.57 34.99
C GLU A 317 27.22 -38.76 34.52
N ALA A 318 26.68 -39.64 33.67
CA ALA A 318 27.40 -40.77 33.07
C ALA A 318 28.46 -40.32 32.05
N LEU A 319 28.16 -39.32 31.21
CA LEU A 319 29.06 -38.83 30.16
C LEU A 319 30.29 -38.07 30.70
N ARG A 320 30.18 -37.46 31.88
CA ARG A 320 31.34 -36.84 32.57
C ARG A 320 32.33 -37.84 33.15
N ALA A 321 31.93 -39.11 33.31
CA ALA A 321 32.80 -40.16 33.83
C ALA A 321 33.61 -40.86 32.72
N VAL A 322 33.23 -40.69 31.45
CA VAL A 322 33.79 -41.41 30.29
C VAL A 322 34.76 -40.55 29.46
N GLY A 323 34.53 -39.23 29.33
CA GLY A 323 35.32 -38.34 28.44
C GLY A 323 36.72 -37.92 28.94
N GLY A 324 37.52 -38.86 29.44
CA GLY A 324 38.82 -38.64 30.05
C GLY A 324 40.00 -39.27 29.31
N ALA A 325 40.09 -39.25 27.97
CA ALA A 325 41.32 -39.66 27.28
C ALA A 325 41.50 -39.12 25.84
N SER A 326 42.58 -38.35 25.68
CA SER A 326 43.45 -38.22 24.49
C SER A 326 43.11 -37.21 23.38
N THR A 327 44.08 -36.32 23.19
CA THR A 327 44.27 -35.31 22.16
C THR A 327 44.92 -35.91 20.91
N GLY A 328 44.43 -35.56 19.71
CA GLY A 328 45.07 -35.88 18.44
C GLY A 328 44.64 -34.95 17.31
N ALA A 329 45.08 -33.68 17.37
CA ALA A 329 44.95 -32.74 16.26
C ALA A 329 45.91 -33.12 15.13
N VAL A 330 45.40 -33.30 13.90
CA VAL A 330 46.22 -33.36 12.69
C VAL A 330 46.41 -31.93 12.17
N ASN A 331 47.60 -31.38 12.41
CA ASN A 331 48.14 -30.23 11.71
C ASN A 331 49.16 -30.73 10.68
N ASP A 332 48.97 -30.41 9.40
CA ASP A 332 50.03 -29.85 8.53
C ASP A 332 49.40 -29.22 7.27
N PRO A 333 49.98 -28.14 6.70
CA PRO A 333 49.33 -27.29 5.71
C PRO A 333 49.61 -27.74 4.26
N ALA A 334 48.56 -27.87 3.45
CA ALA A 334 48.65 -27.90 1.98
C ALA A 334 48.96 -26.49 1.42
N PRO A 335 49.56 -26.33 0.22
CA PRO A 335 50.21 -25.08 -0.19
C PRO A 335 49.22 -23.91 -0.24
N ALA A 336 49.61 -22.78 0.34
CA ALA A 336 48.78 -21.59 0.43
C ALA A 336 48.51 -21.02 -0.97
N ILE A 337 47.31 -21.27 -1.51
CA ILE A 337 46.74 -20.43 -2.57
C ILE A 337 46.78 -18.99 -2.05
N SER A 338 47.37 -18.06 -2.80
CA SER A 338 47.46 -16.67 -2.36
C SER A 338 46.06 -16.08 -2.25
N ALA A 339 45.66 -15.63 -1.06
CA ALA A 339 44.37 -14.97 -0.84
C ALA A 339 44.38 -13.59 -1.51
N ASP A 340 43.51 -13.43 -2.51
CA ASP A 340 43.28 -12.17 -3.21
C ASP A 340 41.80 -12.09 -3.60
N PRO A 341 40.99 -11.25 -2.92
CA PRO A 341 39.55 -11.15 -3.17
C PRO A 341 39.20 -10.55 -4.54
N GLU A 342 40.16 -9.95 -5.24
CA GLU A 342 39.99 -9.44 -6.61
C GLU A 342 40.72 -10.32 -7.65
N GLY A 343 41.32 -11.44 -7.24
CA GLY A 343 42.16 -12.28 -8.10
C GLY A 343 41.37 -13.32 -8.93
N ALA A 344 42.02 -14.43 -9.29
CA ALA A 344 41.36 -15.54 -10.00
C ALA A 344 40.49 -16.37 -9.03
N LEU A 345 39.58 -17.21 -9.55
CA LEU A 345 38.64 -17.97 -8.71
C LEU A 345 39.29 -18.67 -7.48
N PRO A 346 40.45 -19.35 -7.58
CA PRO A 346 41.09 -19.96 -6.40
C PRO A 346 41.54 -18.96 -5.34
N SER A 347 42.01 -17.76 -5.73
CA SER A 347 42.44 -16.73 -4.78
C SER A 347 41.27 -16.05 -4.09
N VAL A 348 40.14 -15.93 -4.79
CA VAL A 348 38.86 -15.43 -4.24
C VAL A 348 38.31 -16.43 -3.21
N VAL A 349 38.34 -17.74 -3.53
CA VAL A 349 37.98 -18.81 -2.58
C VAL A 349 38.89 -18.77 -1.35
N ALA A 350 40.21 -18.66 -1.53
CA ALA A 350 41.17 -18.59 -0.43
C ALA A 350 41.04 -17.32 0.44
N ALA A 351 40.46 -16.24 -0.10
CA ALA A 351 40.18 -15.01 0.64
C ALA A 351 38.88 -15.10 1.47
N SER A 352 38.04 -16.12 1.24
CA SER A 352 36.78 -16.30 1.96
C SER A 352 36.95 -17.09 3.26
N ALA A 353 36.37 -16.58 4.35
CA ALA A 353 36.41 -17.24 5.66
C ALA A 353 35.58 -18.54 5.72
N ASP A 354 34.58 -18.66 4.85
CA ASP A 354 33.61 -19.75 4.84
C ASP A 354 33.96 -20.87 3.85
N HIS A 355 35.13 -20.81 3.18
CA HIS A 355 35.51 -21.76 2.11
C HIS A 355 36.92 -22.36 2.32
N ARG A 356 37.35 -22.53 3.56
CA ARG A 356 38.68 -23.05 3.89
C ARG A 356 38.87 -24.50 3.47
N GLN A 357 37.81 -25.32 3.58
CA GLN A 357 37.83 -26.72 3.15
C GLN A 357 37.88 -26.80 1.62
N LEU A 358 37.10 -25.97 0.92
CA LEU A 358 37.17 -25.84 -0.54
C LEU A 358 38.57 -25.42 -1.01
N ALA A 359 39.16 -24.41 -0.38
CA ALA A 359 40.52 -23.95 -0.71
C ALA A 359 41.56 -25.07 -0.55
N SER A 360 41.42 -25.88 0.50
CA SER A 360 42.31 -27.02 0.77
C SER A 360 42.17 -28.12 -0.29
N LEU A 361 40.93 -28.42 -0.69
CA LEU A 361 40.64 -29.40 -1.75
C LEU A 361 41.11 -28.92 -3.13
N LEU A 362 40.94 -27.63 -3.44
CA LEU A 362 41.46 -27.03 -4.67
C LEU A 362 42.99 -27.13 -4.74
N ALA A 363 43.68 -26.87 -3.62
CA ALA A 363 45.13 -27.00 -3.52
C ALA A 363 45.62 -28.46 -3.67
N ALA A 364 44.79 -29.44 -3.33
CA ALA A 364 45.05 -30.87 -3.50
C ALA A 364 44.59 -31.43 -4.86
N SER A 365 43.82 -30.67 -5.65
CA SER A 365 43.25 -31.11 -6.93
C SER A 365 44.18 -30.86 -8.12
N ASN A 366 43.92 -31.53 -9.25
CA ASN A 366 44.55 -31.17 -10.53
C ASN A 366 43.79 -30.05 -11.27
N LEU A 367 42.77 -29.47 -10.63
CA LEU A 367 41.92 -28.45 -11.23
C LEU A 367 42.47 -27.02 -11.02
N LEU A 368 43.48 -26.85 -10.17
CA LEU A 368 44.02 -25.54 -9.80
C LEU A 368 44.48 -24.72 -11.02
N GLU A 369 45.33 -25.28 -11.89
CA GLU A 369 45.79 -24.59 -13.11
C GLU A 369 44.63 -24.26 -14.06
N THR A 370 43.61 -25.12 -14.12
CA THR A 370 42.41 -24.90 -14.93
C THR A 370 41.58 -23.74 -14.39
N LEU A 371 41.45 -23.61 -13.06
CA LEU A 371 40.72 -22.52 -12.40
C LEU A 371 41.51 -21.23 -12.31
N GLU A 372 42.84 -21.25 -12.42
CA GLU A 372 43.67 -20.03 -12.48
C GLU A 372 43.75 -19.46 -13.90
N THR A 373 43.82 -20.32 -14.92
CA THR A 373 44.06 -19.89 -16.31
C THR A 373 42.81 -19.93 -17.19
N GLY A 374 41.76 -20.64 -16.79
CA GLY A 374 40.52 -20.73 -17.54
C GLY A 374 39.79 -19.40 -17.59
N GLU A 375 39.32 -19.01 -18.78
CA GLU A 375 38.54 -17.79 -18.98
C GLU A 375 37.05 -18.09 -18.99
N ARG A 376 36.27 -17.22 -18.34
CA ARG A 376 34.81 -17.24 -18.32
C ARG A 376 34.22 -18.47 -17.63
N LEU A 377 34.70 -18.78 -16.43
CA LEU A 377 34.16 -19.86 -15.60
C LEU A 377 33.06 -19.36 -14.65
N THR A 378 32.20 -20.28 -14.20
CA THR A 378 31.34 -20.07 -13.03
C THR A 378 31.61 -21.16 -12.00
N LEU A 379 31.98 -20.79 -10.79
CA LEU A 379 32.20 -21.72 -9.68
C LEU A 379 31.02 -21.64 -8.70
N PHE A 380 30.35 -22.76 -8.49
CA PHE A 380 29.43 -22.95 -7.38
C PHE A 380 30.24 -23.41 -6.16
N ALA A 381 30.49 -22.50 -5.23
CA ALA A 381 31.38 -22.72 -4.11
C ALA A 381 30.62 -23.20 -2.88
N PRO A 382 30.74 -24.49 -2.50
CA PRO A 382 30.17 -25.01 -1.26
C PRO A 382 30.89 -24.44 -0.04
N THR A 383 30.13 -24.03 0.97
CA THR A 383 30.67 -23.53 2.24
C THR A 383 31.30 -24.65 3.08
N ASP A 384 32.12 -24.27 4.07
CA ASP A 384 32.69 -25.17 5.08
C ASP A 384 31.58 -26.01 5.75
N ALA A 385 30.40 -25.42 6.00
CA ALA A 385 29.24 -26.12 6.53
C ALA A 385 28.71 -27.22 5.58
N ALA A 386 28.74 -27.00 4.26
CA ALA A 386 28.35 -28.01 3.28
C ALA A 386 29.32 -29.21 3.27
N PHE A 387 30.61 -28.98 3.53
CA PHE A 387 31.58 -30.06 3.68
C PHE A 387 31.53 -30.74 5.06
N GLU A 388 31.20 -29.99 6.13
CA GLU A 388 30.90 -30.58 7.43
C GLU A 388 29.71 -31.53 7.34
N GLN A 389 28.69 -31.18 6.54
CA GLN A 389 27.56 -32.07 6.25
C GLN A 389 28.01 -33.32 5.48
N LEU A 390 28.91 -33.20 4.49
CA LEU A 390 29.50 -34.37 3.82
C LEU A 390 30.26 -35.28 4.80
N ALA A 391 31.04 -34.70 5.71
CA ALA A 391 31.76 -35.45 6.74
C ALA A 391 30.79 -36.11 7.74
N ALA A 392 29.63 -35.50 8.01
CA ALA A 392 28.58 -36.09 8.82
C ALA A 392 27.90 -37.27 8.09
N ASP A 393 27.59 -37.11 6.80
CA ASP A 393 26.87 -38.11 6.00
C ASP A 393 27.74 -39.34 5.68
N TYR A 394 29.05 -39.15 5.46
CA TYR A 394 29.95 -40.19 4.94
C TYR A 394 31.12 -40.55 5.88
N GLY A 395 31.28 -39.84 7.00
CA GLY A 395 32.28 -40.08 8.05
C GLY A 395 33.35 -38.99 8.13
N ALA A 396 33.86 -38.73 9.34
CA ALA A 396 34.80 -37.63 9.61
C ALA A 396 36.10 -37.70 8.78
N ASP A 397 36.53 -38.91 8.41
CA ASP A 397 37.73 -39.14 7.59
C ASP A 397 37.49 -38.94 6.09
N THR A 398 36.24 -38.71 5.64
CA THR A 398 35.89 -38.61 4.22
C THR A 398 36.68 -37.52 3.51
N LEU A 399 36.81 -36.34 4.13
CA LEU A 399 37.56 -35.23 3.55
C LEU A 399 39.06 -35.56 3.44
N ALA A 400 39.63 -36.19 4.47
CA ALA A 400 41.02 -36.65 4.47
C ALA A 400 41.23 -37.78 3.44
N ALA A 401 40.25 -38.65 3.25
CA ALA A 401 40.26 -39.72 2.27
C ALA A 401 40.20 -39.18 0.84
N LEU A 402 39.39 -38.16 0.55
CA LEU A 402 39.32 -37.49 -0.76
C LEU A 402 40.66 -36.89 -1.17
N MET A 403 41.44 -36.38 -0.21
CA MET A 403 42.78 -35.81 -0.45
C MET A 403 43.88 -36.87 -0.64
N GLN A 404 43.59 -38.16 -0.49
CA GLN A 404 44.59 -39.21 -0.70
C GLN A 404 44.90 -39.36 -2.20
N PRO A 405 46.17 -39.57 -2.60
CA PRO A 405 46.56 -39.66 -4.01
C PRO A 405 45.81 -40.72 -4.82
N GLN A 406 45.36 -41.79 -4.17
CA GLN A 406 44.57 -42.86 -4.78
C GLN A 406 43.14 -42.44 -5.17
N ASN A 407 42.63 -41.36 -4.56
CA ASN A 407 41.28 -40.83 -4.77
C ASN A 407 41.30 -39.54 -5.63
N GLN A 408 42.42 -39.21 -6.25
CA GLN A 408 42.59 -37.99 -7.04
C GLN A 408 41.54 -37.83 -8.14
N ALA A 409 41.19 -38.91 -8.85
CA ALA A 409 40.16 -38.87 -9.89
C ALA A 409 38.77 -38.54 -9.32
N LEU A 410 38.46 -39.05 -8.12
CA LEU A 410 37.20 -38.77 -7.44
C LEU A 410 37.13 -37.32 -6.95
N LEU A 411 38.24 -36.79 -6.44
CA LEU A 411 38.37 -35.38 -6.04
C LEU A 411 38.21 -34.45 -7.25
N ASP A 412 38.85 -34.77 -8.37
CA ASP A 412 38.77 -33.97 -9.60
C ASP A 412 37.35 -34.00 -10.20
N ASP A 413 36.67 -35.16 -10.21
CA ASP A 413 35.28 -35.28 -10.66
C ASP A 413 34.32 -34.46 -9.78
N LEU A 414 34.49 -34.52 -8.45
CA LEU A 414 33.70 -33.76 -7.48
C LEU A 414 33.82 -32.25 -7.74
N LEU A 415 35.04 -31.75 -7.91
CA LEU A 415 35.27 -30.33 -8.11
C LEU A 415 34.82 -29.86 -9.51
N ARG A 416 34.92 -30.71 -10.53
CA ARG A 416 34.40 -30.41 -11.88
C ARG A 416 32.88 -30.27 -11.92
N GLN A 417 32.14 -30.98 -11.07
CA GLN A 417 30.68 -30.83 -10.95
C GLN A 417 30.27 -29.42 -10.51
N HIS A 418 31.14 -28.73 -9.78
CA HIS A 418 30.88 -27.40 -9.23
C HIS A 418 31.24 -26.27 -10.20
N VAL A 419 31.80 -26.57 -11.37
CA VAL A 419 32.32 -25.55 -12.29
C VAL A 419 31.59 -25.62 -13.62
N LEU A 420 31.05 -24.49 -14.10
CA LEU A 420 30.56 -24.34 -15.46
C LEU A 420 31.66 -23.80 -16.36
N GLY A 421 31.77 -24.35 -17.58
CA GLY A 421 32.66 -23.85 -18.64
C GLY A 421 32.20 -22.54 -19.29
N SER A 422 31.29 -21.81 -18.64
CA SER A 422 30.78 -20.52 -19.11
C SER A 422 30.45 -19.60 -17.93
N GLN A 423 30.49 -18.28 -18.16
CA GLN A 423 30.12 -17.27 -17.18
C GLN A 423 28.59 -17.11 -17.13
N ALA A 424 28.00 -17.53 -16.03
CA ALA A 424 26.58 -17.43 -15.75
C ALA A 424 26.39 -16.53 -14.53
N ARG A 425 26.08 -15.25 -14.78
CA ARG A 425 25.59 -14.36 -13.73
C ARG A 425 24.25 -14.86 -13.19
N ALA A 426 23.87 -14.44 -12.00
CA ALA A 426 22.56 -14.77 -11.43
C ALA A 426 21.42 -14.47 -12.43
N VAL A 427 21.47 -13.29 -13.09
CA VAL A 427 20.48 -12.91 -14.11
C VAL A 427 20.44 -13.86 -15.32
N ASN A 428 21.53 -14.55 -15.62
CA ASN A 428 21.62 -15.53 -16.71
C ASN A 428 21.10 -16.89 -16.25
N LEU A 429 21.45 -17.32 -15.03
CA LEU A 429 20.90 -18.53 -14.39
C LEU A 429 19.37 -18.47 -14.30
N PHE A 430 18.83 -17.28 -14.00
CA PHE A 430 17.39 -17.02 -14.02
C PHE A 430 16.73 -17.17 -15.40
N ARG A 431 17.44 -16.85 -16.48
CA ARG A 431 16.90 -17.00 -17.85
C ARG A 431 16.96 -18.44 -18.36
N SER A 432 17.80 -19.27 -17.74
CA SER A 432 17.99 -20.68 -18.06
C SER A 432 17.28 -21.61 -17.08
N LEU A 433 16.26 -21.13 -16.34
CA LEU A 433 15.46 -21.98 -15.46
C LEU A 433 14.80 -23.11 -16.28
N GLY A 434 15.04 -24.36 -15.85
CA GLY A 434 14.58 -25.55 -16.57
C GLY A 434 15.47 -26.01 -17.74
N ASP A 435 16.52 -25.25 -18.10
CA ASP A 435 17.51 -25.68 -19.09
C ASP A 435 18.73 -26.34 -18.40
N PRO A 436 19.32 -27.40 -18.98
CA PRO A 436 20.51 -28.05 -18.42
C PRO A 436 21.76 -27.16 -18.56
N LEU A 437 22.45 -26.94 -17.45
CA LEU A 437 23.71 -26.19 -17.35
C LEU A 437 24.91 -27.15 -17.43
N PRO A 438 25.75 -27.07 -18.47
CA PRO A 438 26.87 -27.98 -18.65
C PRO A 438 28.02 -27.65 -17.68
N THR A 439 28.33 -28.59 -16.79
CA THR A 439 29.49 -28.52 -15.89
C THR A 439 30.78 -28.94 -16.61
N LEU A 440 31.94 -28.83 -15.95
CA LEU A 440 33.22 -29.37 -16.44
C LEU A 440 33.32 -30.89 -16.27
N LEU A 441 32.30 -31.53 -15.68
CA LEU A 441 32.13 -32.98 -15.65
C LEU A 441 31.16 -33.37 -16.79
N ASP A 442 31.71 -33.98 -17.84
CA ASP A 442 30.90 -34.44 -18.96
C ASP A 442 29.80 -35.42 -18.48
N GLU A 443 28.59 -35.31 -19.05
CA GLU A 443 27.40 -36.13 -18.73
C GLU A 443 26.70 -35.83 -17.37
N ALA A 444 27.05 -34.76 -16.65
CA ALA A 444 26.41 -34.39 -15.38
C ALA A 444 25.91 -32.91 -15.32
N PRO A 445 24.93 -32.51 -16.16
CA PRO A 445 24.44 -31.13 -16.16
C PRO A 445 23.69 -30.77 -14.86
N LEU A 446 23.77 -29.50 -14.47
CA LEU A 446 23.00 -28.95 -13.35
C LEU A 446 21.69 -28.34 -13.87
N ASN A 447 20.62 -28.41 -13.09
CA ASN A 447 19.38 -27.69 -13.39
C ASN A 447 19.22 -26.56 -12.38
N ALA A 448 18.86 -25.36 -12.87
CA ALA A 448 18.47 -24.25 -12.03
C ALA A 448 16.95 -24.25 -11.84
N GLU A 449 16.51 -24.22 -10.59
CA GLU A 449 15.10 -24.15 -10.20
C GLU A 449 14.84 -22.97 -9.27
N LEU A 450 13.59 -22.50 -9.27
CA LEU A 450 13.14 -21.38 -8.46
C LEU A 450 12.38 -21.91 -7.25
N ILE A 451 12.90 -21.63 -6.06
CA ILE A 451 12.20 -21.92 -4.81
C ILE A 451 11.34 -20.69 -4.48
N PRO A 452 10.01 -20.85 -4.35
CA PRO A 452 9.13 -19.74 -3.95
C PRO A 452 9.55 -19.16 -2.60
N GLY A 453 9.80 -17.85 -2.54
CA GLY A 453 10.00 -17.11 -1.29
C GLY A 453 8.67 -16.80 -0.58
N GLU A 454 8.75 -16.26 0.64
CA GLU A 454 7.56 -15.84 1.40
C GLU A 454 6.93 -14.55 0.85
N THR A 455 5.60 -14.51 0.85
CA THR A 455 4.81 -13.32 0.48
C THR A 455 4.78 -12.30 1.62
N ARG A 456 5.08 -11.02 1.34
CA ARG A 456 4.99 -9.92 2.32
C ARG A 456 4.21 -8.72 1.78
N ARG A 457 3.51 -8.02 2.67
CA ARG A 457 2.80 -6.75 2.38
C ARG A 457 3.76 -5.57 2.56
N LEU A 458 3.96 -4.77 1.51
CA LEU A 458 4.84 -3.60 1.54
C LEU A 458 4.11 -2.32 1.14
N ALA A 459 4.60 -1.18 1.62
CA ALA A 459 4.05 0.14 1.37
C ALA A 459 4.85 0.92 0.30
N GLN A 460 4.24 1.38 -0.80
CA GLN A 460 4.97 2.17 -1.80
C GLN A 460 5.29 3.60 -1.29
N VAL A 461 6.56 3.99 -1.38
CA VAL A 461 7.08 5.32 -1.03
C VAL A 461 7.49 6.08 -2.29
N GLY A 462 6.58 6.86 -2.85
CA GLY A 462 6.84 7.74 -3.99
C GLY A 462 6.41 7.16 -5.34
N SER A 463 6.42 8.01 -6.38
CA SER A 463 6.02 7.62 -7.74
C SER A 463 7.05 6.65 -8.36
N PRO A 464 6.61 5.63 -9.11
CA PRO A 464 7.53 4.71 -9.75
C PRO A 464 8.34 5.42 -10.85
N GLN A 465 9.61 5.01 -11.01
CA GLN A 465 10.48 5.49 -12.08
C GLN A 465 10.61 4.40 -13.14
N GLY A 466 9.70 4.41 -14.12
CA GLY A 466 9.62 3.38 -15.14
C GLY A 466 9.14 2.05 -14.56
N ALA A 467 10.00 1.02 -14.63
CA ALA A 467 9.76 -0.28 -14.01
C ALA A 467 10.14 -0.33 -12.51
N ALA A 468 10.73 0.75 -11.97
CA ALA A 468 11.22 0.79 -10.59
C ALA A 468 10.15 1.32 -9.62
N TYR A 469 9.83 0.53 -8.60
CA TYR A 469 8.96 0.87 -7.48
C TYR A 469 9.79 0.98 -6.21
N THR A 470 9.46 1.95 -5.37
CA THR A 470 10.14 2.16 -4.09
C THR A 470 9.18 1.75 -2.99
N LEU A 471 9.53 0.74 -2.19
CA LEU A 471 8.67 0.10 -1.19
C LEU A 471 9.30 0.17 0.21
N VAL A 472 8.49 0.18 1.26
CA VAL A 472 8.91 0.15 2.68
C VAL A 472 7.99 -0.76 3.47
N ASP A 473 8.48 -1.43 4.49
CA ASP A 473 7.60 -2.14 5.43
C ASP A 473 6.83 -1.11 6.29
N PRO A 474 5.48 -1.08 6.26
CA PRO A 474 4.71 -0.17 7.09
C PRO A 474 4.81 -0.47 8.60
N GLY A 475 5.17 -1.70 9.00
CA GLY A 475 5.41 -2.11 10.39
C GLY A 475 6.81 -1.76 10.91
N ASN A 476 7.77 -1.53 10.01
CA ASN A 476 9.13 -1.13 10.37
C ASN A 476 9.73 -0.16 9.34
N ALA A 477 9.36 1.12 9.45
CA ALA A 477 9.82 2.16 8.53
C ALA A 477 11.31 2.54 8.67
N GLU A 478 11.98 2.10 9.75
CA GLU A 478 13.40 2.37 10.01
C GLU A 478 14.34 1.34 9.33
N ALA A 479 13.80 0.19 8.91
CA ALA A 479 14.53 -0.87 8.20
C ALA A 479 14.99 -0.49 6.78
N GLY A 480 14.64 0.72 6.31
CA GLY A 480 15.11 1.27 5.05
C GLY A 480 14.15 1.09 3.87
N VAL A 481 14.35 1.93 2.86
CA VAL A 481 13.54 1.98 1.64
C VAL A 481 14.12 0.99 0.63
N GLN A 482 13.33 0.00 0.21
CA GLN A 482 13.74 -0.98 -0.81
C GLN A 482 13.29 -0.51 -2.19
N THR A 483 14.18 -0.58 -3.19
CA THR A 483 13.82 -0.26 -4.59
C THR A 483 13.70 -1.56 -5.39
N VAL A 484 12.50 -1.83 -5.87
CA VAL A 484 12.11 -3.04 -6.59
C VAL A 484 11.92 -2.72 -8.07
N PHE A 485 12.62 -3.43 -8.97
CA PHE A 485 12.42 -3.31 -10.42
C PHE A 485 11.50 -4.44 -10.92
N VAL A 486 10.39 -4.07 -11.56
CA VAL A 486 9.40 -5.02 -12.09
C VAL A 486 9.53 -5.14 -13.59
N TYR A 487 10.01 -6.29 -14.04
CA TYR A 487 10.10 -6.64 -15.46
C TYR A 487 8.89 -7.49 -15.86
N SER A 488 8.25 -7.11 -16.98
CA SER A 488 7.18 -7.90 -17.58
C SER A 488 7.75 -9.18 -18.20
N THR A 489 7.20 -10.34 -17.83
CA THR A 489 7.47 -11.58 -18.58
C THR A 489 6.74 -11.59 -19.91
N PRO A 490 7.27 -12.34 -20.91
CA PRO A 490 6.57 -12.64 -22.16
C PRO A 490 5.16 -13.22 -21.95
N ASP A 491 4.97 -13.92 -20.82
CA ASP A 491 3.74 -14.66 -20.50
C ASP A 491 2.68 -13.79 -19.78
N GLY A 492 3.00 -12.51 -19.52
CA GLY A 492 2.06 -11.52 -18.95
C GLY A 492 1.72 -11.71 -17.46
N GLY A 493 2.31 -12.69 -16.78
CA GLY A 493 1.93 -13.09 -15.41
C GLY A 493 2.53 -12.27 -14.26
N THR A 494 2.85 -10.99 -14.44
CA THR A 494 3.34 -10.16 -13.31
C THR A 494 2.59 -8.85 -13.29
N SER A 495 1.47 -8.81 -12.56
CA SER A 495 0.69 -7.60 -12.31
C SER A 495 0.82 -7.22 -10.83
N ILE A 496 1.51 -6.12 -10.54
CA ILE A 496 1.45 -5.53 -9.19
C ILE A 496 0.06 -4.92 -9.02
N THR A 497 -0.75 -5.48 -8.13
CA THR A 497 -2.01 -4.84 -7.73
C THR A 497 -1.74 -3.89 -6.59
N LEU A 498 -1.81 -2.60 -6.88
CA LEU A 498 -1.67 -1.53 -5.89
C LEU A 498 -3.04 -1.24 -5.28
N GLU A 499 -3.25 -1.54 -4.00
CA GLU A 499 -4.45 -1.10 -3.29
C GLU A 499 -4.20 0.27 -2.62
N PRO A 500 -4.86 1.34 -3.09
CA PRO A 500 -4.64 2.67 -2.53
C PRO A 500 -5.25 2.74 -1.12
N ILE A 501 -4.40 2.89 -0.10
CA ILE A 501 -4.86 3.28 1.23
C ILE A 501 -5.25 4.76 1.15
N ARG A 502 -6.53 5.06 1.32
CA ARG A 502 -7.05 6.44 1.22
C ARG A 502 -7.25 7.03 2.61
N GLU A 503 -6.56 8.11 2.91
CA GLU A 503 -6.81 8.92 4.10
C GLU A 503 -7.49 10.24 3.72
N VAL A 504 -8.43 10.71 4.55
CA VAL A 504 -9.11 12.00 4.32
C VAL A 504 -8.11 13.11 4.60
N PHE A 505 -7.79 13.90 3.59
CA PHE A 505 -6.82 14.99 3.67
C PHE A 505 -7.31 16.21 2.90
N PHE A 506 -7.28 17.37 3.55
CA PHE A 506 -7.68 18.64 2.94
C PHE A 506 -6.45 19.41 2.46
N SER A 507 -6.24 19.45 1.14
CA SER A 507 -5.15 20.22 0.51
C SER A 507 -5.49 21.73 0.53
N LEU A 508 -5.16 22.40 1.64
CA LEU A 508 -5.38 23.84 1.81
C LEU A 508 -4.42 24.69 0.95
N GLU A 509 -3.29 24.11 0.57
CA GLU A 509 -2.30 24.69 -0.35
C GLU A 509 -2.91 25.04 -1.72
N ASN A 510 -4.00 24.37 -2.12
CA ASN A 510 -4.76 24.73 -3.32
C ASN A 510 -5.23 26.19 -3.30
N TYR A 511 -5.58 26.73 -2.13
CA TYR A 511 -6.04 28.11 -2.00
C TYR A 511 -4.87 29.09 -1.92
N THR A 512 -3.83 28.77 -1.13
CA THR A 512 -2.66 29.65 -0.98
C THR A 512 -1.85 29.72 -2.28
N GLY A 513 -1.58 28.57 -2.90
CA GLY A 513 -0.84 28.47 -4.17
C GLY A 513 -1.61 29.10 -5.34
N ALA A 514 -2.94 29.02 -5.33
CA ALA A 514 -3.75 29.71 -6.33
C ALA A 514 -3.72 31.24 -6.13
N LEU A 515 -3.78 31.75 -4.90
CA LEU A 515 -3.69 33.19 -4.61
C LEU A 515 -2.34 33.81 -5.00
N GLU A 516 -1.26 33.04 -5.01
CA GLU A 516 0.06 33.51 -5.48
C GLU A 516 0.11 33.70 -7.00
N ARG A 517 -0.66 32.90 -7.74
CA ARG A 517 -0.69 32.88 -9.22
C ARG A 517 -1.83 33.71 -9.80
N PHE A 518 -2.87 33.92 -9.02
CA PHE A 518 -4.11 34.60 -9.39
C PHE A 518 -4.21 35.91 -8.60
N ASP A 519 -4.18 37.06 -9.29
CA ASP A 519 -4.37 38.38 -8.67
C ASP A 519 -5.84 38.59 -8.24
N PHE A 520 -6.26 37.79 -7.27
CA PHE A 520 -7.63 37.71 -6.80
C PHE A 520 -8.10 39.07 -6.28
N GLY A 521 -7.22 39.81 -5.61
CA GLY A 521 -7.54 41.12 -5.06
C GLY A 521 -7.97 42.10 -6.15
N GLN A 522 -7.19 42.20 -7.22
CA GLN A 522 -7.50 43.08 -8.34
C GLN A 522 -8.79 42.68 -9.07
N TYR A 523 -8.97 41.38 -9.36
CA TYR A 523 -10.18 40.93 -10.07
C TYR A 523 -11.44 41.02 -9.20
N LEU A 524 -11.32 40.76 -7.90
CA LEU A 524 -12.39 40.97 -6.92
C LEU A 524 -12.76 42.46 -6.87
N TYR A 525 -11.76 43.35 -6.81
CA TYR A 525 -12.01 44.79 -6.85
C TYR A 525 -12.76 45.20 -8.12
N ASN A 526 -12.29 44.78 -9.29
CA ASN A 526 -12.96 45.08 -10.57
C ASN A 526 -14.41 44.57 -10.57
N THR A 527 -14.64 43.35 -10.09
CA THR A 527 -15.96 42.73 -10.05
C THR A 527 -16.90 43.45 -9.10
N VAL A 528 -16.43 43.77 -7.89
CA VAL A 528 -17.21 44.52 -6.89
C VAL A 528 -17.51 45.92 -7.39
N PHE A 529 -16.51 46.61 -7.97
CA PHE A 529 -16.68 47.95 -8.52
C PHE A 529 -17.72 47.98 -9.63
N VAL A 530 -17.57 47.11 -10.65
CA VAL A 530 -18.53 47.01 -11.76
C VAL A 530 -19.92 46.66 -11.23
N THR A 531 -20.03 45.68 -10.33
CA THR A 531 -21.31 45.24 -9.77
C THR A 531 -22.01 46.36 -9.01
N VAL A 532 -21.34 46.98 -8.05
CA VAL A 532 -21.94 48.02 -7.18
C VAL A 532 -22.31 49.26 -7.98
N VAL A 533 -21.39 49.79 -8.79
CA VAL A 533 -21.61 51.04 -9.53
C VAL A 533 -22.69 50.86 -10.58
N ALA A 534 -22.65 49.76 -11.33
CA ALA A 534 -23.64 49.51 -12.36
C ALA A 534 -25.00 49.14 -11.76
N THR A 535 -25.07 48.43 -10.63
CA THR A 535 -26.33 48.23 -9.90
C THR A 535 -26.91 49.55 -9.44
N PHE A 536 -26.11 50.45 -8.86
CA PHE A 536 -26.57 51.77 -8.44
C PHE A 536 -27.13 52.58 -9.62
N MET A 537 -26.40 52.63 -10.74
CA MET A 537 -26.89 53.28 -11.96
C MET A 537 -28.19 52.66 -12.47
N THR A 538 -28.31 51.33 -12.46
CA THR A 538 -29.53 50.63 -12.85
C THR A 538 -30.71 50.94 -11.97
N LEU A 539 -30.52 50.95 -10.65
CA LEU A 539 -31.60 51.31 -9.74
C LEU A 539 -32.06 52.74 -10.02
N LEU A 540 -31.13 53.68 -10.10
CA LEU A 540 -31.42 55.10 -10.30
C LEU A 540 -32.13 55.38 -11.63
N VAL A 541 -31.56 54.92 -12.75
CA VAL A 541 -32.10 55.19 -14.10
C VAL A 541 -33.45 54.50 -14.29
N ASN A 542 -33.56 53.24 -13.86
CA ASN A 542 -34.79 52.50 -14.05
C ASN A 542 -35.92 53.01 -13.14
N SER A 543 -35.63 53.41 -11.90
CA SER A 543 -36.66 53.96 -10.99
C SER A 543 -37.16 55.32 -11.45
N MET A 544 -36.28 56.16 -12.00
CA MET A 544 -36.70 57.43 -12.60
C MET A 544 -37.59 57.22 -13.83
N ALA A 545 -37.21 56.33 -14.74
CA ALA A 545 -38.02 56.00 -15.91
C ALA A 545 -39.37 55.38 -15.51
N ALA A 546 -39.37 54.47 -14.53
CA ALA A 546 -40.58 53.86 -14.00
C ALA A 546 -41.50 54.89 -13.37
N PHE A 547 -40.98 55.80 -12.54
CA PHE A 547 -41.75 56.89 -11.92
C PHE A 547 -42.42 57.77 -13.00
N GLY A 548 -41.67 58.15 -14.02
CA GLY A 548 -42.17 58.85 -15.20
C GLY A 548 -43.35 58.13 -15.87
N LEU A 549 -43.20 56.83 -16.11
CA LEU A 549 -44.17 55.99 -16.84
C LEU A 549 -45.35 55.50 -15.99
N SER A 550 -45.25 55.53 -14.66
CA SER A 550 -46.35 55.14 -13.76
C SER A 550 -47.16 56.32 -13.26
N LYS A 551 -46.51 57.44 -12.91
CA LYS A 551 -47.14 58.54 -12.15
C LYS A 551 -47.58 59.74 -12.98
N TYR A 552 -47.03 59.91 -14.18
CA TYR A 552 -47.44 61.00 -15.06
C TYR A 552 -48.30 60.49 -16.21
N ARG A 553 -49.19 61.37 -16.68
CA ARG A 553 -50.00 61.19 -17.87
C ARG A 553 -49.52 62.19 -18.92
N TYR A 554 -48.92 61.68 -19.99
CA TYR A 554 -48.47 62.48 -21.13
C TYR A 554 -48.69 61.70 -22.42
N TYR A 555 -48.76 62.43 -23.53
CA TYR A 555 -49.01 61.86 -24.85
C TYR A 555 -47.89 60.89 -25.25
N GLY A 556 -48.24 59.68 -25.68
CA GLY A 556 -47.28 58.65 -26.13
C GLY A 556 -46.66 57.79 -25.03
N ARG A 557 -47.00 58.00 -23.75
CA ARG A 557 -46.48 57.21 -22.61
C ARG A 557 -46.61 55.70 -22.79
N ASP A 558 -47.80 55.23 -23.16
CA ASP A 558 -48.08 53.80 -23.28
C ASP A 558 -47.41 53.20 -24.54
N MET A 559 -47.20 54.00 -25.59
CA MET A 559 -46.42 53.60 -26.76
C MET A 559 -44.93 53.45 -26.42
N ILE A 560 -44.35 54.41 -25.68
CA ILE A 560 -42.95 54.33 -25.20
C ILE A 560 -42.77 53.08 -24.34
N PHE A 561 -43.72 52.81 -23.45
CA PHE A 561 -43.69 51.60 -22.63
C PHE A 561 -43.81 50.32 -23.48
N LEU A 562 -44.69 50.30 -24.49
CA LEU A 562 -44.86 49.17 -25.40
C LEU A 562 -43.59 48.90 -26.21
N VAL A 563 -42.98 49.93 -26.79
CA VAL A 563 -41.69 49.82 -27.51
C VAL A 563 -40.61 49.28 -26.58
N MET A 564 -40.55 49.77 -25.35
CA MET A 564 -39.59 49.32 -24.35
C MET A 564 -39.77 47.83 -24.01
N ILE A 565 -40.99 47.36 -23.73
CA ILE A 565 -41.21 45.92 -23.46
C ILE A 565 -40.94 45.06 -24.71
N SER A 566 -41.17 45.56 -25.93
CA SER A 566 -40.83 44.83 -27.16
C SER A 566 -39.35 44.52 -27.26
N THR A 567 -38.47 45.36 -26.70
CA THR A 567 -37.02 45.08 -26.69
C THR A 567 -36.63 43.86 -25.84
N LEU A 568 -37.49 43.44 -24.89
CA LEU A 568 -37.28 42.21 -24.11
C LEU A 568 -37.40 40.94 -24.95
N MET A 569 -38.07 41.02 -26.10
CA MET A 569 -38.20 39.89 -27.03
C MET A 569 -36.95 39.70 -27.89
N VAL A 570 -36.03 40.67 -27.90
CA VAL A 570 -34.79 40.60 -28.67
C VAL A 570 -33.76 39.79 -27.88
N PRO A 571 -33.22 38.69 -28.43
CA PRO A 571 -32.18 37.92 -27.76
C PRO A 571 -30.90 38.75 -27.58
N VAL A 572 -30.29 38.65 -26.40
CA VAL A 572 -29.05 39.40 -26.06
C VAL A 572 -27.91 39.08 -27.04
N SER A 573 -27.85 37.85 -27.57
CA SER A 573 -26.85 37.43 -28.57
C SER A 573 -26.90 38.24 -29.86
N VAL A 574 -28.08 38.76 -30.26
CA VAL A 574 -28.25 39.59 -31.46
C VAL A 574 -27.72 41.01 -31.23
N ILE A 575 -27.87 41.53 -30.00
CA ILE A 575 -27.46 42.89 -29.62
C ILE A 575 -25.96 42.96 -29.32
N LEU A 576 -25.33 41.83 -28.99
CA LEU A 576 -23.94 41.76 -28.52
C LEU A 576 -22.94 42.40 -29.49
N VAL A 577 -22.94 42.02 -30.77
CA VAL A 577 -21.99 42.54 -31.77
C VAL A 577 -22.20 44.04 -32.03
N PRO A 578 -23.44 44.53 -32.29
CA PRO A 578 -23.69 45.96 -32.38
C PRO A 578 -23.26 46.76 -31.15
N ALA A 579 -23.55 46.26 -29.94
CA ALA A 579 -23.18 46.93 -28.70
C ALA A 579 -21.66 47.05 -28.54
N PHE A 580 -20.91 45.99 -28.89
CA PHE A 580 -19.46 46.03 -28.90
C PHE A 580 -18.91 47.05 -29.89
N ILE A 581 -19.46 47.14 -31.11
CA ILE A 581 -19.06 48.14 -32.10
C ILE A 581 -19.27 49.57 -31.57
N VAL A 582 -20.40 49.83 -30.88
CA VAL A 582 -20.65 51.13 -30.26
C VAL A 582 -19.60 51.45 -29.19
N ILE A 583 -19.30 50.50 -28.31
CA ILE A 583 -18.31 50.66 -27.23
C ILE A 583 -16.90 50.87 -27.77
N SER A 584 -16.54 50.16 -28.85
CA SER A 584 -15.29 50.36 -29.57
C SER A 584 -15.20 51.75 -30.20
N ARG A 585 -16.28 52.26 -30.82
CA ARG A 585 -16.31 53.61 -31.39
C ARG A 585 -16.29 54.74 -30.35
N LEU A 586 -16.67 54.44 -29.11
CA LEU A 586 -16.62 55.38 -28.00
C LEU A 586 -15.29 55.31 -27.22
N ASP A 587 -14.31 54.52 -27.69
CA ASP A 587 -13.04 54.27 -27.01
C ASP A 587 -13.19 53.76 -25.57
N MET A 588 -14.27 53.01 -25.32
CA MET A 588 -14.59 52.42 -24.01
C MET A 588 -14.15 50.96 -23.89
N THR A 589 -13.46 50.44 -24.91
CA THR A 589 -12.83 49.10 -24.83
C THR A 589 -11.69 49.10 -23.82
N ASN A 590 -11.46 47.93 -23.21
CA ASN A 590 -10.49 47.76 -22.14
C ASN A 590 -10.66 48.73 -20.95
N SER A 591 -11.92 49.06 -20.63
CA SER A 591 -12.28 49.95 -19.53
C SER A 591 -13.48 49.38 -18.76
N LEU A 592 -13.45 49.48 -17.42
CA LEU A 592 -14.58 49.05 -16.58
C LEU A 592 -15.86 49.85 -16.88
N TRP A 593 -15.73 51.09 -17.38
CA TRP A 593 -16.89 51.89 -17.81
C TRP A 593 -17.60 51.28 -19.03
N GLY A 594 -16.86 50.61 -19.91
CA GLY A 594 -17.42 49.80 -21.00
C GLY A 594 -18.28 48.63 -20.51
N LEU A 595 -18.01 48.15 -19.29
CA LEU A 595 -18.81 47.12 -18.63
C LEU A 595 -20.06 47.70 -17.93
N ILE A 596 -19.94 48.91 -17.38
CA ILE A 596 -20.97 49.53 -16.53
C ILE A 596 -22.09 50.17 -17.35
N ILE A 597 -21.74 51.00 -18.35
CA ILE A 597 -22.66 51.94 -18.98
C ILE A 597 -23.72 51.26 -19.88
N PRO A 598 -23.38 50.28 -20.76
CA PRO A 598 -24.35 49.69 -21.68
C PRO A 598 -25.54 49.01 -20.97
N GLY A 599 -25.27 48.38 -19.82
CA GLY A 599 -26.29 47.71 -19.00
C GLY A 599 -26.94 48.62 -17.95
N ALA A 600 -26.66 49.93 -17.94
CA ALA A 600 -27.18 50.84 -16.93
C ALA A 600 -28.71 50.92 -16.96
N ALA A 601 -29.33 51.03 -18.14
CA ALA A 601 -30.79 51.05 -18.28
C ALA A 601 -31.31 49.71 -18.79
N THR A 602 -32.30 49.12 -18.12
CA THR A 602 -32.86 47.83 -18.55
C THR A 602 -34.38 47.88 -18.65
N PRO A 603 -34.97 47.41 -19.77
CA PRO A 603 -36.42 47.36 -19.93
C PRO A 603 -37.11 46.53 -18.84
N THR A 604 -36.47 45.44 -18.41
CA THR A 604 -36.96 44.58 -17.31
C THR A 604 -37.07 45.35 -16.00
N GLY A 605 -36.05 46.15 -15.66
CA GLY A 605 -36.05 46.91 -14.42
C GLY A 605 -37.08 48.04 -14.44
N VAL A 606 -37.22 48.74 -15.56
CA VAL A 606 -38.28 49.74 -15.73
C VAL A 606 -39.66 49.10 -15.63
N PHE A 607 -39.88 47.97 -16.30
CA PHE A 607 -41.13 47.22 -16.22
C PHE A 607 -41.48 46.85 -14.78
N LEU A 608 -40.56 46.17 -14.07
CA LEU A 608 -40.78 45.69 -12.71
C LEU A 608 -41.11 46.86 -11.76
N LEU A 609 -40.29 47.90 -11.76
CA LEU A 609 -40.50 49.05 -10.90
C LEU A 609 -41.80 49.80 -11.25
N ARG A 610 -42.14 49.92 -12.54
CA ARG A 610 -43.38 50.56 -12.96
C ARG A 610 -44.59 49.77 -12.46
N GLN A 611 -44.60 48.44 -12.59
CA GLN A 611 -45.71 47.61 -12.09
C GLN A 611 -45.92 47.80 -10.59
N TYR A 612 -44.83 47.90 -9.81
CA TYR A 612 -44.94 48.16 -8.39
C TYR A 612 -45.40 49.58 -8.09
N MET A 613 -44.82 50.59 -8.74
CA MET A 613 -45.14 52.01 -8.50
C MET A 613 -46.58 52.37 -8.89
N LEU A 614 -47.23 51.61 -9.78
CA LEU A 614 -48.67 51.74 -10.07
C LEU A 614 -49.55 51.39 -8.86
N THR A 615 -49.06 50.59 -7.91
CA THR A 615 -49.82 50.24 -6.69
C THR A 615 -49.76 51.31 -5.60
N ILE A 616 -48.83 52.27 -5.71
CA ILE A 616 -48.72 53.39 -4.78
C ILE A 616 -49.91 54.33 -5.04
N PRO A 617 -50.71 54.72 -4.04
CA PRO A 617 -51.84 55.64 -4.27
C PRO A 617 -51.37 57.03 -4.74
N ASP A 618 -52.04 57.60 -5.75
CA ASP A 618 -51.70 58.91 -6.31
C ASP A 618 -52.04 60.05 -5.33
N GLU A 619 -52.96 59.81 -4.40
CA GLU A 619 -53.38 60.75 -3.35
C GLU A 619 -52.20 61.19 -2.47
N LEU A 620 -51.20 60.32 -2.28
CA LEU A 620 -49.98 60.66 -1.54
C LEU A 620 -49.13 61.71 -2.25
N LEU A 621 -49.11 61.67 -3.59
CA LEU A 621 -48.37 62.62 -4.41
C LEU A 621 -49.12 63.96 -4.46
N ASP A 622 -50.44 63.92 -4.57
CA ASP A 622 -51.28 65.12 -4.58
C ASP A 622 -51.25 65.84 -3.23
N ALA A 623 -51.27 65.12 -2.11
CA ALA A 623 -51.06 65.68 -0.78
C ALA A 623 -49.69 66.39 -0.67
N ALA A 624 -48.62 65.74 -1.14
CA ALA A 624 -47.28 66.33 -1.10
C ALA A 624 -47.14 67.58 -2.00
N ARG A 625 -47.87 67.63 -3.13
CA ARG A 625 -47.94 68.82 -3.99
C ARG A 625 -48.67 69.98 -3.31
N ILE A 626 -49.74 69.68 -2.57
CA ILE A 626 -50.46 70.68 -1.76
C ILE A 626 -49.52 71.24 -0.68
N ASP A 627 -48.66 70.40 -0.09
CA ASP A 627 -47.62 70.80 0.86
C ASP A 627 -46.41 71.53 0.21
N GLY A 628 -46.48 71.82 -1.10
CA GLY A 628 -45.44 72.56 -1.83
C GLY A 628 -44.18 71.74 -2.14
N SER A 629 -44.23 70.41 -2.08
CA SER A 629 -43.09 69.56 -2.43
C SER A 629 -42.82 69.57 -3.94
N SER A 630 -41.56 69.72 -4.32
CA SER A 630 -41.13 69.55 -5.72
C SER A 630 -41.21 68.09 -6.14
N GLU A 631 -41.38 67.83 -7.44
CA GLU A 631 -41.45 66.46 -7.98
C GLU A 631 -40.20 65.63 -7.65
N TRP A 632 -39.02 66.25 -7.60
CA TRP A 632 -37.78 65.61 -7.13
C TRP A 632 -37.87 65.17 -5.66
N ARG A 633 -38.47 66.01 -4.81
CA ARG A 633 -38.69 65.67 -3.40
C ARG A 633 -39.71 64.55 -3.27
N ILE A 634 -40.81 64.59 -4.02
CA ILE A 634 -41.83 63.54 -4.07
C ILE A 634 -41.20 62.20 -4.48
N TYR A 635 -40.38 62.21 -5.53
CA TYR A 635 -39.66 61.02 -5.96
C TYR A 635 -38.74 60.45 -4.87
N TRP A 636 -37.82 61.26 -4.32
CA TRP A 636 -36.80 60.78 -3.37
C TRP A 636 -37.34 60.47 -1.97
N GLN A 637 -38.33 61.23 -1.48
CA GLN A 637 -38.80 61.14 -0.09
C GLN A 637 -40.09 60.33 0.06
N ILE A 638 -40.88 60.15 -1.00
CA ILE A 638 -42.18 59.45 -0.93
C ILE A 638 -42.15 58.19 -1.79
N VAL A 639 -41.96 58.33 -3.09
CA VAL A 639 -42.09 57.20 -4.02
C VAL A 639 -40.96 56.18 -3.86
N LEU A 640 -39.70 56.63 -3.82
CA LEU A 640 -38.55 55.73 -3.72
C LEU A 640 -38.56 54.91 -2.41
N PRO A 641 -38.85 55.49 -1.22
CA PRO A 641 -38.99 54.72 0.02
C PRO A 641 -40.14 53.71 0.00
N LEU A 642 -41.28 54.07 -0.60
CA LEU A 642 -42.42 53.15 -0.75
C LEU A 642 -42.11 52.03 -1.75
N ALA A 643 -41.28 52.30 -2.77
CA ALA A 643 -40.83 51.33 -3.75
C ALA A 643 -39.65 50.44 -3.28
N ARG A 644 -39.19 50.56 -2.03
CA ARG A 644 -38.06 49.78 -1.47
C ARG A 644 -38.17 48.27 -1.71
N PRO A 645 -39.33 47.61 -1.56
CA PRO A 645 -39.42 46.17 -1.81
C PRO A 645 -39.09 45.82 -3.26
N ALA A 646 -39.62 46.56 -4.23
CA ALA A 646 -39.33 46.35 -5.64
C ALA A 646 -37.89 46.73 -6.03
N LEU A 647 -37.35 47.79 -5.44
CA LEU A 647 -35.94 48.18 -5.59
C LEU A 647 -35.00 47.10 -5.05
N ALA A 648 -35.33 46.47 -3.92
CA ALA A 648 -34.54 45.36 -3.37
C ALA A 648 -34.53 44.17 -4.34
N VAL A 649 -35.68 43.81 -4.91
CA VAL A 649 -35.76 42.74 -5.93
C VAL A 649 -34.92 43.10 -7.16
N LEU A 650 -35.03 44.32 -7.68
CA LEU A 650 -34.22 44.75 -8.82
C LEU A 650 -32.72 44.78 -8.48
N ALA A 651 -32.35 45.20 -7.26
CA ALA A 651 -30.97 45.21 -6.79
C ALA A 651 -30.38 43.80 -6.76
N ILE A 652 -31.14 42.83 -6.26
CA ILE A 652 -30.72 41.42 -6.19
C ILE A 652 -30.49 40.85 -7.59
N PHE A 653 -31.45 41.02 -8.50
CA PHE A 653 -31.28 40.57 -9.88
C PHE A 653 -30.11 41.25 -10.57
N SER A 654 -29.95 42.55 -10.34
CA SER A 654 -28.88 43.36 -10.90
C SER A 654 -27.50 42.91 -10.42
N VAL A 655 -27.32 42.67 -9.12
CA VAL A 655 -26.08 42.15 -8.53
C VAL A 655 -25.78 40.76 -9.05
N MET A 656 -26.76 39.86 -9.00
CA MET A 656 -26.60 38.47 -9.43
C MET A 656 -26.23 38.37 -10.91
N TRP A 657 -26.84 39.20 -11.76
CA TRP A 657 -26.54 39.23 -13.18
C TRP A 657 -25.11 39.72 -13.44
N ARG A 658 -24.69 40.83 -12.81
CA ARG A 658 -23.36 41.43 -12.99
C ARG A 658 -22.22 40.59 -12.41
N TRP A 659 -22.45 39.93 -11.29
CA TRP A 659 -21.45 39.07 -10.67
C TRP A 659 -21.15 37.83 -11.51
N ASN A 660 -22.17 37.29 -12.18
CA ASN A 660 -22.08 36.07 -12.99
C ASN A 660 -21.84 36.37 -14.48
N ASP A 661 -21.73 37.64 -14.88
CA ASP A 661 -21.53 38.00 -16.28
C ASP A 661 -20.13 37.63 -16.75
N PHE A 662 -20.07 36.88 -17.83
CA PHE A 662 -18.85 36.34 -18.40
C PHE A 662 -18.64 36.85 -19.83
N LEU A 663 -19.67 36.73 -20.67
CA LEU A 663 -19.55 36.97 -22.11
C LEU A 663 -19.26 38.44 -22.44
N TRP A 664 -19.96 39.38 -21.82
CA TRP A 664 -19.76 40.80 -22.11
C TRP A 664 -18.39 41.31 -21.63
N PRO A 665 -17.95 41.02 -20.38
CA PRO A 665 -16.59 41.34 -19.96
C PRO A 665 -15.50 40.72 -20.85
N LEU A 666 -15.63 39.44 -21.21
CA LEU A 666 -14.63 38.75 -22.05
C LEU A 666 -14.36 39.45 -23.39
N ILE A 667 -15.38 40.07 -24.00
CA ILE A 667 -15.22 40.74 -25.29
C ILE A 667 -14.78 42.21 -25.15
N VAL A 668 -15.12 42.88 -24.05
CA VAL A 668 -14.84 44.32 -23.87
C VAL A 668 -13.46 44.57 -23.27
N VAL A 669 -13.02 43.74 -22.31
CA VAL A 669 -11.72 43.90 -21.65
C VAL A 669 -10.72 42.86 -22.15
N SER A 670 -9.50 43.30 -22.44
CA SER A 670 -8.44 42.45 -22.99
C SER A 670 -7.19 42.40 -22.12
N GLN A 671 -6.96 43.40 -21.27
CA GLN A 671 -5.86 43.43 -20.31
C GLN A 671 -6.25 42.76 -19.00
N ASN A 672 -5.31 41.99 -18.44
CA ASN A 672 -5.55 41.15 -17.28
C ASN A 672 -5.98 41.98 -16.05
N ASP A 673 -5.34 43.13 -15.81
CA ASP A 673 -5.65 44.04 -14.68
C ASP A 673 -7.08 44.62 -14.72
N LYS A 674 -7.80 44.48 -15.84
CA LYS A 674 -9.20 44.89 -16.03
C LYS A 674 -10.19 43.73 -16.01
N PHE A 675 -9.74 42.50 -15.85
CA PHE A 675 -10.62 41.34 -15.81
C PHE A 675 -11.52 41.35 -14.57
N THR A 676 -12.76 40.91 -14.77
CA THR A 676 -13.66 40.49 -13.69
C THR A 676 -13.31 39.06 -13.28
N LEU A 677 -13.77 38.62 -12.10
CA LEU A 677 -13.48 37.30 -11.54
C LEU A 677 -13.85 36.18 -12.51
N GLN A 678 -15.01 36.27 -13.17
CA GLN A 678 -15.46 35.26 -14.13
C GLN A 678 -14.52 35.14 -15.34
N VAL A 679 -14.03 36.27 -15.87
CA VAL A 679 -13.09 36.29 -16.99
C VAL A 679 -11.70 35.82 -16.56
N ALA A 680 -11.23 36.28 -15.39
CA ALA A 680 -9.95 35.90 -14.84
C ALA A 680 -9.85 34.39 -14.58
N LEU A 681 -10.90 33.77 -14.02
CA LEU A 681 -10.98 32.31 -13.84
C LEU A 681 -10.84 31.55 -15.16
N ASN A 682 -11.40 32.09 -16.25
CA ASN A 682 -11.25 31.47 -17.57
C ASN A 682 -9.85 31.68 -18.14
N ALA A 683 -9.27 32.88 -17.99
CA ALA A 683 -7.90 33.17 -18.41
C ALA A 683 -6.86 32.31 -17.67
N PHE A 684 -7.15 31.93 -16.42
CA PHE A 684 -6.33 31.05 -15.60
C PHE A 684 -6.16 29.63 -16.19
N LYS A 685 -7.02 29.22 -17.13
CA LYS A 685 -6.90 27.96 -17.90
C LYS A 685 -5.93 28.04 -19.09
N GLY A 686 -5.40 29.21 -19.43
CA GLY A 686 -4.70 29.45 -20.70
C GLY A 686 -3.26 28.94 -20.81
N GLY A 687 -2.70 28.31 -19.77
CA GLY A 687 -1.35 27.73 -19.79
C GLY A 687 -1.28 26.39 -20.54
N LEU A 688 -0.05 25.92 -20.83
CA LEU A 688 0.18 24.59 -21.41
C LEU A 688 -0.25 23.44 -20.48
N ASP A 689 -0.30 23.72 -19.18
CA ASP A 689 -0.73 22.80 -18.14
C ASP A 689 -1.83 23.46 -17.30
N VAL A 690 -3.00 22.83 -17.24
CA VAL A 690 -4.19 23.38 -16.59
C VAL A 690 -4.32 22.77 -15.20
N GLN A 691 -3.95 23.55 -14.20
CA GLN A 691 -3.99 23.15 -12.79
C GLN A 691 -5.43 23.24 -12.25
N TRP A 692 -6.20 22.17 -12.48
CA TRP A 692 -7.63 22.11 -12.12
C TRP A 692 -7.88 22.29 -10.62
N HIS A 693 -6.99 21.79 -9.78
CA HIS A 693 -7.07 21.94 -8.32
C HIS A 693 -7.10 23.42 -7.91
N TYR A 694 -6.28 24.27 -8.53
CA TYR A 694 -6.32 25.72 -8.33
C TYR A 694 -7.58 26.37 -8.91
N ILE A 695 -8.04 25.96 -10.10
CA ILE A 695 -9.29 26.49 -10.69
C ILE A 695 -10.49 26.22 -9.78
N LEU A 696 -10.60 25.01 -9.23
CA LEU A 696 -11.68 24.62 -8.33
C LEU A 696 -11.63 25.43 -7.03
N ALA A 697 -10.45 25.58 -6.43
CA ALA A 697 -10.24 26.43 -5.25
C ALA A 697 -10.64 27.89 -5.50
N MET A 698 -10.19 28.46 -6.62
CA MET A 698 -10.55 29.82 -6.99
C MET A 698 -12.04 29.95 -7.28
N THR A 699 -12.67 28.96 -7.93
CA THR A 699 -14.11 28.96 -8.18
C THR A 699 -14.88 29.04 -6.87
N VAL A 700 -14.53 28.22 -5.87
CA VAL A 700 -15.15 28.30 -4.54
C VAL A 700 -14.95 29.68 -3.91
N LEU A 701 -13.74 30.23 -3.99
CA LEU A 701 -13.43 31.56 -3.46
C LEU A 701 -14.25 32.67 -4.15
N THR A 702 -14.49 32.58 -5.46
CA THR A 702 -15.34 33.55 -6.20
C THR A 702 -16.83 33.45 -5.85
N LEU A 703 -17.30 32.30 -5.35
CA LEU A 703 -18.69 32.10 -4.94
C LEU A 703 -18.97 32.67 -3.54
N LEU A 704 -17.95 32.79 -2.67
CA LEU A 704 -18.15 33.27 -1.30
C LEU A 704 -18.76 34.69 -1.23
N PRO A 705 -18.23 35.71 -1.93
CA PRO A 705 -18.76 37.06 -1.76
C PRO A 705 -20.22 37.19 -2.21
N ILE A 706 -20.60 36.55 -3.33
CA ILE A 706 -21.99 36.57 -3.81
C ILE A 706 -22.93 35.80 -2.87
N THR A 707 -22.46 34.70 -2.29
CA THR A 707 -23.23 33.93 -1.29
C THR A 707 -23.49 34.77 -0.05
N ILE A 708 -22.47 35.50 0.43
CA ILE A 708 -22.59 36.42 1.56
C ILE A 708 -23.61 37.53 1.23
N VAL A 709 -23.48 38.17 0.07
CA VAL A 709 -24.39 39.23 -0.36
C VAL A 709 -25.83 38.72 -0.48
N PHE A 710 -26.04 37.54 -1.07
CA PHE A 710 -27.35 36.91 -1.16
C PHE A 710 -27.93 36.60 0.23
N ALA A 711 -27.13 36.03 1.14
CA ALA A 711 -27.54 35.73 2.50
C ALA A 711 -27.97 36.99 3.28
N PHE A 712 -27.37 38.15 2.99
CA PHE A 712 -27.82 39.44 3.54
C PHE A 712 -29.04 40.02 2.82
N LEU A 713 -29.18 39.83 1.51
CA LEU A 713 -30.25 40.39 0.71
C LEU A 713 -31.57 39.60 0.78
N GLN A 714 -31.53 38.29 1.04
CA GLN A 714 -32.73 37.42 1.11
C GLN A 714 -33.79 37.91 2.11
N ARG A 715 -33.38 38.58 3.21
CA ARG A 715 -34.30 39.14 4.22
C ARG A 715 -35.24 40.21 3.66
N TYR A 716 -34.86 40.86 2.55
CA TYR A 716 -35.70 41.84 1.87
C TYR A 716 -36.69 41.20 0.89
N ILE A 717 -36.44 39.96 0.46
CA ILE A 717 -37.36 39.20 -0.42
C ILE A 717 -38.55 38.68 0.38
N THR A 718 -38.32 38.10 1.56
CA THR A 718 -39.36 37.45 2.37
C THR A 718 -40.43 38.44 2.89
N GLY A 719 -40.06 39.70 3.12
CA GLY A 719 -41.01 40.75 3.50
C GLY A 719 -41.95 41.21 2.39
N GLY A 720 -41.57 41.04 1.11
CA GLY A 720 -42.36 41.48 -0.05
C GLY A 720 -43.43 40.47 -0.48
N ILE A 721 -43.12 39.18 -0.43
CA ILE A 721 -44.01 38.09 -0.90
C ILE A 721 -45.16 37.81 0.08
N ALA A 722 -44.98 38.13 1.37
CA ALA A 722 -46.00 37.92 2.40
C ALA A 722 -47.27 38.77 2.23
N THR A 723 -47.28 39.79 1.36
CA THR A 723 -48.43 40.68 1.14
C THR A 723 -49.32 40.27 -0.03
N THR A 724 -48.90 39.31 -0.87
CA THR A 724 -49.68 38.86 -2.04
C THR A 724 -50.54 37.63 -1.77
N GLY A 725 -50.39 36.97 -0.61
CA GLY A 725 -51.14 35.77 -0.22
C GLY A 725 -52.43 36.02 0.57
N LEU A 726 -52.70 37.26 0.99
CA LEU A 726 -53.92 37.65 1.72
C LEU A 726 -54.91 38.35 0.78
N LYS A 727 -55.39 37.63 -0.23
CA LYS A 727 -56.62 37.97 -0.95
C LYS A 727 -57.35 36.67 -1.30
N GLY A 728 -58.09 36.19 -0.31
CA GLY A 728 -59.06 35.11 -0.34
C GLY A 728 -59.99 35.30 0.83
#